data_AF-A0A024U6I4-F1
#
_entry.id   AF-A0A024U6I4-F1
#
_cell.length_a   1.000
_cell.length_b   1.000
_cell.length_c   1.000
_cell.angle_alpha   90.00
_cell.angle_beta   90.00
_cell.angle_gamma   90.00
#
_symmetry.space_group_name_H-M   'P 1'
#
loop_
_entity.id
_entity.type
_entity.pdbx_description
1 polymer ?
#
loop_
_entity_poly.entity_id
_entity_poly.type
_entity_poly.pdbx_seq_one_letter_code
_entity_poly.pdbx_strand_id
1 'polypeptide(L)'
;MSSSSTGDSSAAALNEKPKKLTKRSSTREKKVKINMTLAKYEVIKKIARDRGWKQITDETDKAGLASCNLHWIDIPDFVNTFKSMQPYQKVNHFPGMSNLARKSKLARNFQRMMKLFPNEYDFCPKTWILPFDYTDFAQQFNSDGTSNRAFIIKPDHSCQGRGVFLTKNLKEVNKTDIFVAQRYVAHPLLLGGKKFDLRIYIMIASCAPLRVYLFQDGLVRMCTAAYTPPNAENMEQKFMHLTNYAINKLSNNFEKNKDETADGEGSKRSLKWFMSWLREKYDDAAVDLLWHQIGDICLKSILSVQPTLSQEYQSTFAKFSRGSSKQPRGDVMTATNGDDDDAAATNPGKACANSSCFAILGMDVLIDDNLKPWLLEVNHLPSFGCDSPLDWNVKERLINQALDIMQISATDKELYDAEHAKNLHRRLYGEQMAGGGEGAQDEGSDHGPETDTDATPRGQLSKEALTTTLLKFYSLVNPEKPPSDIDAIVVKFLDNQDELHKSLVVKYGRGVFDGVAVKPTNNDTTAVVDEGLVDFVRLYPPPVPTAQNAIYKTILDACQSNLDEQLLRLTAPLHQKKGEDLSKLPPLVKGGTKKDLGRDCFGFTGTDKVQQLEVKDKKPLPVPGPAQIAAASRLMMGHSSQKLSVLVPTRPSSQNSTANPAKKAPVQYGLEYRERLETMKNKPTIAMTQITFGGFG
;
A
#
# COMPACT_ATOMS: atom_id res chain seq x y z
N MET A 1 18.04 6.10 95.82
CA MET A 1 18.17 7.56 95.61
C MET A 1 16.89 8.01 94.94
N SER A 2 15.83 8.30 95.71
CA SER A 2 15.51 9.60 96.31
C SER A 2 15.24 10.71 95.29
N SER A 3 14.12 11.41 95.53
CA SER A 3 13.70 12.75 95.09
C SER A 3 12.78 12.91 93.86
N SER A 4 11.54 13.20 94.24
CA SER A 4 10.40 13.89 93.62
C SER A 4 10.66 15.27 92.99
N SER A 5 9.91 15.61 91.91
CA SER A 5 9.10 16.85 91.70
C SER A 5 8.63 16.91 90.22
N THR A 6 7.36 16.64 89.86
CA THR A 6 6.22 17.58 89.66
C THR A 6 6.56 18.81 88.79
N GLY A 7 5.89 19.19 87.68
CA GLY A 7 4.71 18.75 86.91
C GLY A 7 4.93 19.26 85.45
N ASP A 8 4.05 19.12 84.46
CA ASP A 8 2.61 19.31 84.51
C ASP A 8 1.93 18.87 83.17
N SER A 9 0.68 18.43 83.33
CA SER A 9 -0.48 18.42 82.43
C SER A 9 -0.38 18.12 80.92
N SER A 10 -0.86 16.92 80.53
CA SER A 10 -2.25 16.71 80.06
C SER A 10 -2.43 15.69 78.91
N ALA A 11 -3.40 14.81 79.15
CA ALA A 11 -4.27 14.13 78.18
C ALA A 11 -3.69 13.06 77.24
N ALA A 12 -3.57 11.84 77.75
CA ALA A 12 -3.70 10.62 76.95
C ALA A 12 -5.19 10.33 76.69
N ALA A 13 -5.63 10.44 75.44
CA ALA A 13 -6.94 9.99 75.00
C ALA A 13 -6.77 8.97 73.87
N LEU A 14 -7.18 7.73 74.16
CA LEU A 14 -7.57 6.73 73.18
C LEU A 14 -8.65 7.33 72.26
N ASN A 15 -8.43 7.32 70.94
CA ASN A 15 -9.53 7.56 70.02
C ASN A 15 -9.36 6.78 68.71
N GLU A 16 -10.38 5.99 68.39
CA GLU A 16 -10.52 5.31 67.12
C GLU A 16 -10.80 6.31 65.98
N LYS A 17 -10.04 6.15 64.89
CA LYS A 17 -10.24 6.55 63.47
C LYS A 17 -10.65 8.01 63.15
N PRO A 18 -9.99 8.57 62.11
CA PRO A 18 -10.74 8.66 60.86
C PRO A 18 -9.97 8.16 59.63
N LYS A 19 -10.76 7.64 58.69
CA LYS A 19 -10.42 7.26 57.31
C LYS A 19 -9.59 8.37 56.63
N LYS A 20 -8.38 8.04 56.18
CA LYS A 20 -7.77 8.73 55.03
C LYS A 20 -7.92 7.86 53.80
N LEU A 21 -8.96 8.16 53.01
CA LEU A 21 -8.97 7.88 51.58
C LEU A 21 -7.76 8.58 50.97
N THR A 22 -6.68 7.85 50.73
CA THR A 22 -5.75 8.22 49.66
C THR A 22 -6.01 7.26 48.51
N LYS A 23 -6.99 7.61 47.66
CA LYS A 23 -6.96 7.16 46.26
C LYS A 23 -5.71 7.79 45.64
N ARG A 24 -4.55 7.14 45.83
CA ARG A 24 -3.46 7.26 44.86
C ARG A 24 -3.96 6.55 43.62
N SER A 25 -4.72 7.27 42.80
CA SER A 25 -4.83 6.94 41.38
C SER A 25 -3.42 7.09 40.82
N SER A 26 -2.63 6.02 40.88
CA SER A 26 -1.45 5.92 40.03
C SER A 26 -2.01 5.93 38.61
N THR A 27 -1.94 7.08 37.94
CA THR A 27 -2.26 7.19 36.52
C THR A 27 -1.27 6.27 35.80
N ARG A 28 -1.69 5.03 35.56
CA ARG A 28 -0.86 4.02 34.93
C ARG A 28 -0.51 4.54 33.55
N GLU A 29 0.78 4.73 33.30
CA GLU A 29 1.28 5.25 32.03
C GLU A 29 0.73 4.40 30.88
N LYS A 30 0.09 5.06 29.91
CA LYS A 30 -0.57 4.38 28.78
C LYS A 30 0.51 3.84 27.85
N LYS A 31 0.40 2.56 27.51
CA LYS A 31 1.34 1.87 26.63
C LYS A 31 0.69 1.60 25.28
N VAL A 32 1.46 1.77 24.21
CA VAL A 32 1.09 1.26 22.88
C VAL A 32 0.89 -0.25 22.98
N LYS A 33 -0.17 -0.74 22.35
CA LYS A 33 -0.50 -2.17 22.27
C LYS A 33 -0.28 -2.66 20.85
N ILE A 34 0.52 -3.71 20.71
CA ILE A 34 0.81 -4.36 19.43
C ILE A 34 0.20 -5.76 19.42
N ASN A 35 -0.62 -6.04 18.42
CA ASN A 35 -1.09 -7.37 18.10
C ASN A 35 -0.02 -8.13 17.30
N MET A 36 0.40 -9.27 17.85
CA MET A 36 1.47 -10.12 17.37
C MET A 36 1.01 -11.57 17.13
N THR A 37 -0.30 -11.85 17.10
CA THR A 37 -0.81 -13.21 16.89
C THR A 37 -0.35 -13.80 15.55
N LEU A 38 -0.23 -12.96 14.52
CA LEU A 38 0.26 -13.33 13.20
C LEU A 38 1.73 -12.93 12.95
N ALA A 39 2.48 -12.59 14.01
CA ALA A 39 3.90 -12.24 13.92
C ALA A 39 4.77 -13.47 14.20
N LYS A 40 5.61 -13.82 13.23
CA LYS A 40 6.48 -15.00 13.26
C LYS A 40 7.87 -14.69 13.82
N TYR A 41 8.42 -13.52 13.52
CA TYR A 41 9.85 -13.28 13.74
C TYR A 41 10.16 -12.64 15.09
N GLU A 42 11.25 -13.09 15.73
CA GLU A 42 11.65 -12.65 17.07
C GLU A 42 12.08 -11.18 17.11
N VAL A 43 12.64 -10.64 16.01
CA VAL A 43 13.09 -9.24 15.96
C VAL A 43 11.96 -8.25 16.25
N ILE A 44 10.73 -8.53 15.81
CA ILE A 44 9.58 -7.67 16.10
C ILE A 44 9.20 -7.75 17.57
N LYS A 45 9.26 -8.96 18.17
CA LYS A 45 8.95 -9.16 19.59
C LYS A 45 9.97 -8.44 20.47
N LYS A 46 11.24 -8.52 20.11
CA LYS A 46 12.33 -7.78 20.76
C LYS A 46 12.08 -6.28 20.68
N ILE A 47 11.86 -5.72 19.49
CA ILE A 47 11.59 -4.29 19.30
C ILE A 47 10.38 -3.82 20.13
N ALA A 48 9.31 -4.61 20.17
CA ALA A 48 8.15 -4.29 20.99
C ALA A 48 8.48 -4.27 22.50
N ARG A 49 9.33 -5.19 22.99
CA ARG A 49 9.82 -5.19 24.39
C ARG A 49 10.67 -3.96 24.67
N ASP A 50 11.61 -3.66 23.79
CA ASP A 50 12.57 -2.56 23.94
C ASP A 50 11.87 -1.20 23.93
N ARG A 51 10.79 -1.06 23.14
CA ARG A 51 9.91 0.11 23.14
C ARG A 51 8.94 0.17 24.33
N GLY A 52 8.94 -0.84 25.21
CA GLY A 52 8.03 -0.92 26.35
C GLY A 52 6.55 -1.14 25.97
N TRP A 53 6.28 -1.60 24.75
CA TRP A 53 4.93 -1.83 24.23
C TRP A 53 4.29 -3.09 24.83
N LYS A 54 2.96 -3.07 24.98
CA LYS A 54 2.20 -4.24 25.42
C LYS A 54 1.93 -5.17 24.23
N GLN A 55 2.44 -6.40 24.31
CA GLN A 55 2.23 -7.41 23.27
C GLN A 55 0.94 -8.18 23.52
N ILE A 56 0.15 -8.36 22.47
CA ILE A 56 -1.03 -9.23 22.44
C ILE A 56 -0.68 -10.42 21.54
N THR A 57 -0.53 -11.58 22.16
CA THR A 57 -0.12 -12.83 21.48
C THR A 57 -1.20 -13.89 21.49
N ASP A 58 -2.26 -13.69 22.28
CA ASP A 58 -3.39 -14.62 22.40
C ASP A 58 -4.53 -14.19 21.48
N GLU A 59 -4.89 -15.04 20.52
CA GLU A 59 -5.99 -14.81 19.58
C GLU A 59 -7.36 -14.80 20.27
N THR A 60 -7.47 -15.36 21.47
CA THR A 60 -8.72 -15.38 22.23
C THR A 60 -8.98 -14.09 23.01
N ASP A 61 -7.97 -13.22 23.19
CA ASP A 61 -8.09 -11.91 23.83
C ASP A 61 -8.74 -10.87 22.90
N LYS A 62 -10.05 -11.04 22.66
CA LYS A 62 -10.84 -10.15 21.80
C LYS A 62 -10.78 -8.69 22.25
N ALA A 63 -10.69 -8.43 23.55
CA ALA A 63 -10.61 -7.08 24.10
C ALA A 63 -9.24 -6.44 23.83
N GLY A 64 -8.16 -7.21 23.95
CA GLY A 64 -6.82 -6.81 23.54
C GLY A 64 -6.77 -6.49 22.05
N LEU A 65 -7.24 -7.41 21.21
CA LEU A 65 -7.26 -7.25 19.75
C LEU A 65 -8.06 -6.02 19.30
N ALA A 66 -9.24 -5.79 19.88
CA ALA A 66 -10.09 -4.65 19.55
C ALA A 66 -9.55 -3.30 20.04
N SER A 67 -8.60 -3.30 21.00
CA SER A 67 -8.02 -2.10 21.59
C SER A 67 -6.54 -1.89 21.27
N CYS A 68 -5.97 -2.70 20.37
CA CYS A 68 -4.58 -2.57 19.96
C CYS A 68 -4.39 -1.34 19.05
N ASN A 69 -3.19 -0.78 19.02
CA ASN A 69 -2.82 0.35 18.16
C ASN A 69 -2.25 -0.15 16.83
N LEU A 70 -1.51 -1.26 16.87
CA LEU A 70 -0.80 -1.81 15.71
C LEU A 70 -1.09 -3.30 15.55
N HIS A 71 -1.43 -3.71 14.34
CA HIS A 71 -1.41 -5.10 13.88
C HIS A 71 -0.11 -5.36 13.12
N TRP A 72 0.72 -6.28 13.62
CA TRP A 72 1.88 -6.77 12.88
C TRP A 72 1.63 -8.18 12.35
N ILE A 73 1.73 -8.35 11.04
CA ILE A 73 1.40 -9.58 10.33
C ILE A 73 2.59 -10.01 9.45
N ASP A 74 3.07 -11.24 9.65
CA ASP A 74 4.16 -11.85 8.86
C ASP A 74 3.67 -13.01 7.95
N ILE A 75 2.39 -13.38 8.08
CA ILE A 75 1.75 -14.52 7.41
C ILE A 75 0.62 -13.97 6.52
N PRO A 76 0.36 -14.51 5.32
CA PRO A 76 -0.63 -13.95 4.38
C PRO A 76 -2.10 -14.19 4.80
N ASP A 77 -2.49 -13.70 5.97
CA ASP A 77 -3.86 -13.67 6.49
C ASP A 77 -4.24 -12.24 6.93
N PHE A 78 -4.52 -11.39 5.93
CA PHE A 78 -4.77 -9.97 6.14
C PHE A 78 -6.26 -9.63 6.19
N VAL A 79 -7.10 -10.43 5.51
CA VAL A 79 -8.49 -10.08 5.18
C VAL A 79 -9.34 -9.93 6.44
N ASN A 80 -9.14 -10.81 7.43
CA ASN A 80 -9.88 -10.77 8.68
C ASN A 80 -9.50 -9.52 9.49
N THR A 81 -8.22 -9.18 9.54
CA THR A 81 -7.72 -7.97 10.19
C THR A 81 -8.29 -6.71 9.53
N PHE A 82 -8.19 -6.58 8.21
CA PHE A 82 -8.72 -5.40 7.49
C PHE A 82 -10.21 -5.16 7.76
N LYS A 83 -11.01 -6.24 7.84
CA LYS A 83 -12.45 -6.14 8.12
C LYS A 83 -12.76 -5.65 9.54
N SER A 84 -11.98 -6.02 10.55
CA SER A 84 -12.24 -5.69 11.95
C SER A 84 -11.56 -4.40 12.42
N MET A 85 -10.54 -3.94 11.70
CA MET A 85 -9.78 -2.72 12.05
C MET A 85 -10.66 -1.47 12.22
N GLN A 86 -10.22 -0.62 13.14
CA GLN A 86 -10.78 0.71 13.43
C GLN A 86 -9.86 1.82 12.85
N PRO A 87 -10.37 3.05 12.63
CA PRO A 87 -9.60 4.11 11.96
C PRO A 87 -8.29 4.51 12.66
N TYR A 88 -8.26 4.43 13.99
CA TYR A 88 -7.07 4.76 14.80
C TYR A 88 -5.99 3.66 14.77
N GLN A 89 -6.33 2.46 14.26
CA GLN A 89 -5.42 1.32 14.24
C GLN A 89 -4.58 1.32 12.96
N LYS A 90 -3.36 0.80 13.09
CA LYS A 90 -2.43 0.61 11.96
C LYS A 90 -2.14 -0.86 11.69
N VAL A 91 -1.77 -1.17 10.45
CA VAL A 91 -1.33 -2.50 10.01
C VAL A 91 -0.18 -2.41 9.00
N ASN A 92 0.75 -3.35 9.05
CA ASN A 92 1.94 -3.39 8.20
C ASN A 92 1.71 -3.97 6.78
N HIS A 93 0.47 -3.89 6.26
CA HIS A 93 0.12 -4.30 4.89
C HIS A 93 -0.91 -3.38 4.25
N PHE A 94 -0.81 -3.18 2.93
CA PHE A 94 -1.91 -2.60 2.14
C PHE A 94 -2.77 -3.71 1.50
N PRO A 95 -4.09 -3.53 1.41
CA PRO A 95 -4.91 -4.32 0.50
C PRO A 95 -4.41 -4.11 -0.94
N GLY A 96 -4.46 -5.15 -1.77
CA GLY A 96 -4.01 -5.06 -3.17
C GLY A 96 -2.52 -5.24 -3.42
N MET A 97 -1.70 -5.47 -2.39
CA MET A 97 -0.26 -5.63 -2.56
C MET A 97 0.14 -6.81 -3.48
N SER A 98 -0.79 -7.75 -3.70
CA SER A 98 -0.63 -8.81 -4.71
C SER A 98 -0.38 -8.27 -6.13
N ASN A 99 -0.87 -7.07 -6.46
CA ASN A 99 -0.65 -6.44 -7.76
C ASN A 99 0.82 -6.08 -7.99
N LEU A 100 1.56 -5.83 -6.91
CA LEU A 100 3.00 -5.57 -6.95
C LEU A 100 3.84 -6.84 -6.74
N ALA A 101 3.40 -7.74 -5.86
CA ALA A 101 4.23 -8.86 -5.41
C ALA A 101 4.02 -10.19 -6.16
N ARG A 102 2.89 -10.39 -6.86
CA ARG A 102 2.71 -11.58 -7.70
C ARG A 102 3.47 -11.41 -9.01
N LYS A 103 4.29 -12.40 -9.36
CA LYS A 103 5.21 -12.34 -10.49
C LYS A 103 4.49 -12.03 -11.81
N SER A 104 3.38 -12.71 -12.09
CA SER A 104 2.57 -12.48 -13.29
C SER A 104 1.94 -11.09 -13.32
N LYS A 105 1.42 -10.60 -12.19
CA LYS A 105 0.83 -9.26 -12.10
C LYS A 105 1.89 -8.17 -12.26
N LEU A 106 3.04 -8.31 -11.60
CA LEU A 106 4.19 -7.42 -11.76
C LEU A 106 4.65 -7.36 -13.22
N ALA A 107 4.84 -8.53 -13.85
CA ALA A 107 5.22 -8.64 -15.25
C ALA A 107 4.20 -7.94 -16.16
N ARG A 108 2.90 -8.13 -15.92
CA ARG A 108 1.83 -7.47 -16.69
C ARG A 108 1.86 -5.95 -16.55
N ASN A 109 2.04 -5.46 -15.32
CA ASN A 109 2.16 -4.03 -15.05
C ASN A 109 3.36 -3.44 -15.79
N PHE A 110 4.52 -4.10 -15.73
CA PHE A 110 5.72 -3.63 -16.42
C PHE A 110 5.62 -3.72 -17.94
N GLN A 111 5.03 -4.78 -18.49
CA GLN A 111 4.76 -4.87 -19.93
C GLN A 111 3.87 -3.71 -20.41
N ARG A 112 2.87 -3.30 -19.63
CA ARG A 112 2.05 -2.11 -19.91
C ARG A 112 2.90 -0.83 -19.83
N MET A 113 3.63 -0.65 -18.73
CA MET A 113 4.44 0.55 -18.52
C MET A 113 5.55 0.71 -19.56
N MET A 114 6.19 -0.38 -19.99
CA MET A 114 7.20 -0.39 -21.04
C MET A 114 6.64 -0.01 -22.42
N LYS A 115 5.35 -0.24 -22.68
CA LYS A 115 4.69 0.25 -23.92
C LYS A 115 4.45 1.75 -23.88
N LEU A 116 4.13 2.30 -22.71
CA LEU A 116 3.83 3.73 -22.53
C LEU A 116 5.12 4.55 -22.37
N PHE A 117 6.10 4.01 -21.66
CA PHE A 117 7.34 4.66 -21.26
C PHE A 117 8.54 3.71 -21.45
N PRO A 118 8.90 3.38 -22.71
CA PRO A 118 9.94 2.38 -23.00
C PRO A 118 11.31 2.73 -22.40
N ASN A 119 11.65 4.01 -22.34
CA ASN A 119 12.93 4.48 -21.79
C ASN A 119 12.92 4.53 -20.25
N GLU A 120 11.75 4.53 -19.61
CA GLU A 120 11.64 4.64 -18.15
C GLU A 120 11.53 3.27 -17.45
N TYR A 121 11.03 2.25 -18.17
CA TYR A 121 10.74 0.90 -17.64
C TYR A 121 11.62 -0.20 -18.28
N ASP A 122 12.85 0.15 -18.68
CA ASP A 122 13.82 -0.78 -19.29
C ASP A 122 14.62 -1.63 -18.28
N PHE A 123 14.24 -1.56 -17.00
CA PHE A 123 14.93 -2.15 -15.85
C PHE A 123 14.42 -3.55 -15.45
N CYS A 124 13.47 -4.10 -16.19
CA CYS A 124 13.02 -5.48 -16.01
C CYS A 124 13.45 -6.33 -17.21
N PRO A 125 14.07 -7.50 -17.00
CA PRO A 125 14.38 -8.38 -18.12
C PRO A 125 13.11 -8.77 -18.88
N LYS A 126 13.20 -8.93 -20.21
CA LYS A 126 12.04 -9.30 -21.04
C LYS A 126 11.34 -10.54 -20.45
N THR A 127 10.04 -10.41 -20.22
CA THR A 127 9.26 -11.35 -19.41
C THR A 127 7.96 -11.71 -20.13
N TRP A 128 7.56 -12.97 -20.04
CA TRP A 128 6.35 -13.56 -20.63
C TRP A 128 5.56 -14.29 -19.55
N ILE A 129 4.23 -14.16 -19.59
CA ILE A 129 3.34 -14.86 -18.67
C ILE A 129 2.74 -16.06 -19.40
N LEU A 130 3.17 -17.26 -19.03
CA LEU A 130 2.72 -18.50 -19.67
C LEU A 130 1.46 -19.04 -18.98
N PRO A 131 0.54 -19.69 -19.72
CA PRO A 131 0.59 -19.96 -21.18
C PRO A 131 0.12 -18.79 -22.06
N PHE A 132 -0.29 -17.66 -21.49
CA PHE A 132 -0.94 -16.55 -22.21
C PHE A 132 -0.06 -15.89 -23.28
N ASP A 133 1.24 -15.75 -23.01
CA ASP A 133 2.22 -15.20 -23.94
C ASP A 133 3.06 -16.30 -24.62
N TYR A 134 2.59 -17.56 -24.63
CA TYR A 134 3.36 -18.70 -25.17
C TYR A 134 3.78 -18.49 -26.63
N THR A 135 2.91 -17.92 -27.47
CA THR A 135 3.22 -17.67 -28.89
C THR A 135 4.40 -16.72 -29.07
N ASP A 136 4.45 -15.61 -28.32
CA ASP A 136 5.57 -14.66 -28.38
C ASP A 136 6.84 -15.25 -27.73
N PHE A 137 6.67 -16.04 -26.67
CA PHE A 137 7.78 -16.76 -26.05
C PHE A 137 8.41 -17.79 -26.98
N ALA A 138 7.59 -18.56 -27.71
CA ALA A 138 8.05 -19.57 -28.67
C ALA A 138 8.87 -18.95 -29.82
N GLN A 139 8.61 -17.69 -30.19
CA GLN A 139 9.39 -16.96 -31.18
C GLN A 139 10.83 -16.64 -30.72
N GLN A 140 11.16 -16.85 -29.44
CA GLN A 140 12.52 -16.69 -28.92
C GLN A 140 13.40 -17.94 -29.10
N PHE A 141 12.85 -18.99 -29.69
CA PHE A 141 13.52 -20.26 -29.96
C PHE A 141 13.65 -20.46 -31.48
N ASN A 142 14.68 -21.20 -31.88
CA ASN A 142 14.89 -21.66 -33.24
C ASN A 142 13.80 -22.67 -33.64
N SER A 143 13.75 -23.04 -34.93
CA SER A 143 12.79 -24.01 -35.46
C SER A 143 12.85 -25.39 -34.80
N ASP A 144 14.01 -25.78 -34.26
CA ASP A 144 14.22 -27.02 -33.51
C ASP A 144 13.73 -26.96 -32.05
N GLY A 145 13.30 -25.79 -31.58
CA GLY A 145 12.85 -25.53 -30.22
C GLY A 145 13.97 -25.18 -29.23
N THR A 146 15.21 -24.98 -29.69
CA THR A 146 16.35 -24.58 -28.86
C THR A 146 16.61 -23.07 -28.95
N SER A 147 17.31 -22.49 -27.97
CA SER A 147 17.73 -21.08 -28.01
C SER A 147 19.16 -20.92 -27.53
N ASN A 148 19.89 -19.99 -28.16
CA ASN A 148 21.21 -19.58 -27.68
C ASN A 148 21.12 -18.83 -26.34
N ARG A 149 19.97 -18.20 -26.08
CA ARG A 149 19.71 -17.44 -24.85
C ARG A 149 19.10 -18.35 -23.80
N ALA A 150 19.55 -18.19 -22.56
CA ALA A 150 18.94 -18.87 -21.42
C ALA A 150 17.71 -18.09 -20.91
N PHE A 151 16.70 -18.83 -20.47
CA PHE A 151 15.51 -18.31 -19.81
C PHE A 151 15.40 -18.89 -18.42
N ILE A 152 14.90 -18.09 -17.48
CA ILE A 152 14.54 -18.54 -16.13
C ILE A 152 13.03 -18.67 -16.04
N ILE A 153 12.56 -19.86 -15.68
CA ILE A 153 11.15 -20.17 -15.51
C ILE A 153 10.83 -20.14 -14.02
N LYS A 154 9.83 -19.34 -13.65
CA LYS A 154 9.43 -19.12 -12.26
C LYS A 154 7.93 -19.42 -12.09
N PRO A 155 7.51 -20.29 -11.17
CA PRO A 155 6.09 -20.48 -10.88
C PRO A 155 5.48 -19.20 -10.27
N ASP A 156 4.26 -18.85 -10.67
CA ASP A 156 3.63 -17.59 -10.22
C ASP A 156 3.34 -17.52 -8.71
N HIS A 157 3.00 -18.65 -8.10
CA HIS A 157 2.60 -18.75 -6.69
C HIS A 157 3.70 -19.30 -5.77
N SER A 158 4.93 -19.47 -6.27
CA SER A 158 6.05 -20.02 -5.50
C SER A 158 7.01 -18.93 -5.00
N CYS A 159 7.70 -19.25 -3.91
CA CYS A 159 8.71 -18.42 -3.26
C CYS A 159 9.93 -19.27 -2.87
N GLN A 160 11.02 -18.61 -2.44
CA GLN A 160 12.26 -19.26 -1.97
C GLN A 160 12.98 -20.09 -3.05
N GLY A 161 12.75 -19.79 -4.33
CA GLY A 161 13.37 -20.48 -5.46
C GLY A 161 12.82 -21.89 -5.74
N ARG A 162 11.73 -22.31 -5.08
CA ARG A 162 11.10 -23.61 -5.34
C ARG A 162 10.45 -23.64 -6.73
N GLY A 163 10.77 -24.66 -7.51
CA GLY A 163 10.26 -24.83 -8.88
C GLY A 163 10.88 -23.88 -9.91
N VAL A 164 11.94 -23.13 -9.53
CA VAL A 164 12.67 -22.27 -10.46
C VAL A 164 13.73 -23.11 -11.18
N PHE A 165 13.78 -23.01 -12.51
CA PHE A 165 14.78 -23.68 -13.33
C PHE A 165 15.19 -22.80 -14.52
N LEU A 166 16.37 -23.09 -15.05
CA LEU A 166 16.87 -22.50 -16.29
C LEU A 166 16.56 -23.43 -17.46
N THR A 167 16.28 -22.87 -18.63
CA THR A 167 16.10 -23.64 -19.84
C THR A 167 16.60 -22.89 -21.07
N LYS A 168 17.09 -23.67 -22.04
CA LYS A 168 17.33 -23.25 -23.43
C LYS A 168 16.46 -24.04 -24.41
N ASN A 169 15.53 -24.85 -23.92
CA ASN A 169 14.72 -25.78 -24.71
C ASN A 169 13.23 -25.59 -24.40
N LEU A 170 12.46 -25.19 -25.41
CA LEU A 170 11.04 -24.92 -25.27
C LEU A 170 10.24 -26.15 -24.81
N LYS A 171 10.73 -27.37 -25.07
CA LYS A 171 10.04 -28.63 -24.70
C LYS A 171 9.99 -28.87 -23.19
N GLU A 172 10.90 -28.26 -22.43
CA GLU A 172 10.95 -28.37 -20.96
C GLU A 172 9.89 -27.50 -20.27
N VAL A 173 9.25 -26.58 -21.01
CA VAL A 173 8.29 -25.64 -20.47
C VAL A 173 6.87 -26.21 -20.55
N ASN A 174 6.29 -26.50 -19.39
CA ASN A 174 4.91 -26.96 -19.31
C ASN A 174 3.93 -25.86 -19.81
N LYS A 175 2.93 -26.28 -20.59
CA LYS A 175 1.90 -25.44 -21.21
C LYS A 175 0.64 -25.26 -20.36
N THR A 176 0.48 -26.00 -19.27
CA THR A 176 -0.73 -25.94 -18.43
C THR A 176 -0.62 -24.96 -17.27
N ASP A 177 0.53 -24.93 -16.61
CA ASP A 177 0.68 -24.18 -15.37
C ASP A 177 1.04 -22.72 -15.65
N ILE A 178 0.69 -21.86 -14.69
CA ILE A 178 0.99 -20.43 -14.78
C ILE A 178 2.44 -20.20 -14.34
N PHE A 179 3.29 -19.89 -15.32
CA PHE A 179 4.68 -19.51 -15.12
C PHE A 179 4.93 -18.08 -15.58
N VAL A 180 5.99 -17.51 -15.02
CA VAL A 180 6.66 -16.34 -15.56
C VAL A 180 7.97 -16.82 -16.16
N ALA A 181 8.08 -16.75 -17.48
CA ALA A 181 9.33 -16.97 -18.20
C ALA A 181 10.02 -15.63 -18.38
N GLN A 182 11.31 -15.55 -18.04
CA GLN A 182 12.05 -14.30 -18.09
C GLN A 182 13.42 -14.53 -18.72
N ARG A 183 13.89 -13.58 -19.54
CA ARG A 183 15.25 -13.64 -20.10
C ARG A 183 16.27 -13.62 -18.96
N TYR A 184 17.16 -14.60 -18.95
CA TYR A 184 18.19 -14.69 -17.91
C TYR A 184 19.30 -13.65 -18.15
N VAL A 185 19.70 -12.94 -17.09
CA VAL A 185 20.83 -12.00 -17.12
C VAL A 185 22.11 -12.81 -17.00
N ALA A 186 22.78 -13.03 -18.14
CA ALA A 186 23.92 -13.95 -18.26
C ALA A 186 25.26 -13.35 -17.79
N HIS A 187 25.37 -12.02 -17.74
CA HIS A 187 26.57 -11.30 -17.34
C HIS A 187 26.31 -10.42 -16.10
N PRO A 188 26.06 -11.03 -14.93
CA PRO A 188 25.91 -10.30 -13.68
C PRO A 188 27.26 -9.74 -13.22
N LEU A 189 27.24 -8.64 -12.47
CA LEU A 189 28.38 -8.24 -11.66
C LEU A 189 28.70 -9.37 -10.66
N LEU A 190 29.99 -9.67 -10.48
CA LEU A 190 30.44 -10.77 -9.64
C LEU A 190 31.20 -10.26 -8.41
N LEU A 191 30.94 -10.90 -7.28
CA LEU A 191 31.66 -10.67 -6.03
C LEU A 191 32.48 -11.92 -5.70
N GLY A 192 33.82 -11.81 -5.77
CA GLY A 192 34.71 -12.97 -5.59
C GLY A 192 34.42 -14.11 -6.57
N GLY A 193 34.07 -13.77 -7.82
CA GLY A 193 33.70 -14.75 -8.85
C GLY A 193 32.33 -15.41 -8.65
N LYS A 194 31.55 -15.03 -7.63
CA LYS A 194 30.21 -15.57 -7.35
C LYS A 194 29.13 -14.56 -7.73
N LYS A 195 28.00 -15.06 -8.23
CA LYS A 195 26.80 -14.26 -8.50
C LYS A 195 26.17 -13.83 -7.18
N PHE A 196 25.58 -12.64 -7.14
CA PHE A 196 24.83 -12.15 -5.98
C PHE A 196 23.58 -11.38 -6.42
N ASP A 197 22.69 -11.12 -5.48
CA ASP A 197 21.66 -10.09 -5.63
C ASP A 197 21.59 -9.18 -4.41
N LEU A 198 20.90 -8.07 -4.57
CA LEU A 198 20.65 -7.09 -3.53
C LEU A 198 19.20 -7.21 -3.06
N ARG A 199 19.03 -7.35 -1.75
CA ARG A 199 17.76 -7.14 -1.07
C ARG A 199 17.73 -5.71 -0.57
N ILE A 200 16.99 -4.87 -1.29
CA ILE A 200 16.74 -3.47 -0.92
C ILE A 200 15.42 -3.41 -0.14
N TYR A 201 15.34 -2.60 0.91
CA TYR A 201 14.12 -2.41 1.69
C TYR A 201 13.49 -1.05 1.41
N ILE A 202 12.18 -1.06 1.18
CA ILE A 202 11.40 0.15 0.91
C ILE A 202 10.18 0.17 1.80
N MET A 203 9.87 1.33 2.35
CA MET A 203 8.66 1.56 3.12
C MET A 203 7.68 2.39 2.31
N ILE A 204 6.47 1.88 2.12
CA ILE A 204 5.31 2.69 1.74
C ILE A 204 4.61 3.07 3.04
N ALA A 205 4.65 4.34 3.42
CA ALA A 205 4.00 4.82 4.64
C ALA A 205 2.55 5.26 4.42
N SER A 206 2.20 5.58 3.17
CA SER A 206 0.85 5.91 2.74
C SER A 206 0.73 5.71 1.22
N CYS A 207 -0.43 5.28 0.74
CA CYS A 207 -0.73 5.20 -0.70
C CYS A 207 -1.59 6.37 -1.20
N ALA A 208 -2.17 7.17 -0.30
CA ALA A 208 -3.02 8.34 -0.62
C ALA A 208 -2.99 9.36 0.55
N PRO A 209 -2.23 10.46 0.44
CA PRO A 209 -1.23 10.75 -0.60
C PRO A 209 -0.07 9.74 -0.55
N LEU A 210 0.56 9.46 -1.69
CA LEU A 210 1.66 8.50 -1.76
C LEU A 210 2.87 9.00 -0.97
N ARG A 211 3.42 8.15 -0.08
CA ARG A 211 4.67 8.41 0.65
C ARG A 211 5.55 7.17 0.67
N VAL A 212 6.77 7.31 0.14
CA VAL A 212 7.71 6.20 -0.06
C VAL A 212 9.08 6.58 0.49
N TYR A 213 9.70 5.66 1.23
CA TYR A 213 11.04 5.82 1.80
C TYR A 213 11.93 4.62 1.41
N LEU A 214 13.19 4.90 1.08
CA LEU A 214 14.23 3.92 0.82
C LEU A 214 15.09 3.75 2.05
N PHE A 215 15.28 2.52 2.50
CA PHE A 215 16.25 2.20 3.54
C PHE A 215 17.67 2.22 2.92
N GLN A 216 18.59 2.96 3.54
CA GLN A 216 19.97 3.17 3.07
C GLN A 216 20.92 2.01 3.38
N ASP A 217 20.36 0.84 3.70
CA ASP A 217 21.09 -0.40 3.88
C ASP A 217 20.22 -1.57 3.36
N GLY A 218 20.73 -2.79 3.48
CA GLY A 218 20.07 -3.97 2.92
C GLY A 218 20.95 -5.19 3.06
N LEU A 219 20.66 -6.21 2.26
CA LEU A 219 21.44 -7.45 2.27
C LEU A 219 21.94 -7.78 0.87
N VAL A 220 23.24 -7.98 0.73
CA VAL A 220 23.84 -8.66 -0.41
C VAL A 220 23.77 -10.17 -0.15
N ARG A 221 23.18 -10.93 -1.07
CA ARG A 221 23.05 -12.39 -0.93
C ARG A 221 23.79 -13.07 -2.05
N MET A 222 24.83 -13.81 -1.68
CA MET A 222 25.71 -14.45 -2.64
C MET A 222 25.29 -15.89 -2.89
N CYS A 223 25.50 -16.33 -4.13
CA CYS A 223 25.62 -17.72 -4.48
C CYS A 223 26.84 -18.35 -3.79
N THR A 224 26.84 -19.66 -3.64
CA THR A 224 27.90 -20.40 -2.94
C THR A 224 28.87 -21.12 -3.89
N ALA A 225 28.49 -21.25 -5.17
CA ALA A 225 29.37 -21.72 -6.24
C ALA A 225 29.89 -20.56 -7.11
N ALA A 226 31.08 -20.72 -7.69
CA ALA A 226 31.64 -19.78 -8.65
C ALA A 226 30.76 -19.70 -9.90
N TYR A 227 30.57 -18.50 -10.43
CA TYR A 227 29.66 -18.25 -11.52
C TYR A 227 30.30 -18.54 -12.88
N THR A 228 29.55 -19.24 -13.72
CA THR A 228 29.82 -19.34 -15.16
C THR A 228 28.52 -19.09 -15.93
N PRO A 229 28.55 -18.48 -17.13
CA PRO A 229 27.35 -18.29 -17.93
C PRO A 229 26.63 -19.62 -18.23
N PRO A 230 25.28 -19.62 -18.34
CA PRO A 230 24.53 -20.85 -18.53
C PRO A 230 24.93 -21.65 -19.79
N ASN A 231 25.25 -22.92 -19.61
CA ASN A 231 25.61 -23.91 -20.62
C ASN A 231 24.92 -25.26 -20.31
N ALA A 232 25.14 -26.26 -21.15
CA ALA A 232 24.47 -27.57 -21.01
C ALA A 232 24.79 -28.30 -19.69
N GLU A 233 25.95 -28.02 -19.09
CA GLU A 233 26.46 -28.74 -17.90
C GLU A 233 26.07 -28.04 -16.58
N ASN A 234 25.86 -26.72 -16.59
CA ASN A 234 25.67 -25.94 -15.37
C ASN A 234 24.23 -25.44 -15.12
N MET A 235 23.31 -25.55 -16.07
CA MET A 235 21.95 -24.98 -15.91
C MET A 235 21.16 -25.54 -14.72
N GLU A 236 21.48 -26.75 -14.26
CA GLU A 236 20.87 -27.38 -13.08
C GLU A 236 21.56 -27.00 -11.76
N GLN A 237 22.72 -26.33 -11.80
CA GLN A 237 23.53 -25.95 -10.63
C GLN A 237 22.88 -24.76 -9.90
N LYS A 238 21.91 -25.08 -9.02
CA LYS A 238 21.13 -24.07 -8.28
C LYS A 238 21.98 -23.13 -7.43
N PHE A 239 23.04 -23.64 -6.80
CA PHE A 239 23.97 -22.85 -5.96
C PHE A 239 24.83 -21.85 -6.75
N MET A 240 24.84 -21.93 -8.08
CA MET A 240 25.53 -21.01 -8.98
C MET A 240 24.58 -19.92 -9.51
N HIS A 241 23.36 -20.32 -9.89
CA HIS A 241 22.45 -19.45 -10.63
C HIS A 241 21.38 -18.77 -9.78
N LEU A 242 21.03 -19.34 -8.61
CA LEU A 242 19.98 -18.84 -7.73
C LEU A 242 20.57 -18.25 -6.44
N THR A 243 20.35 -16.97 -6.21
CA THR A 243 20.89 -16.17 -5.09
C THR A 243 20.07 -16.30 -3.80
N ASN A 244 18.94 -17.01 -3.83
CA ASN A 244 18.05 -17.11 -2.68
C ASN A 244 18.78 -17.71 -1.47
N TYR A 245 18.73 -17.00 -0.34
CA TYR A 245 19.31 -17.47 0.94
C TYR A 245 18.80 -18.85 1.35
N ALA A 246 17.49 -19.12 1.16
CA ALA A 246 16.88 -20.41 1.52
C ALA A 246 17.50 -21.61 0.76
N ILE A 247 18.05 -21.38 -0.43
CA ILE A 247 18.78 -22.38 -1.21
C ILE A 247 20.22 -22.43 -0.71
N ASN A 248 20.94 -21.31 -0.78
CA ASN A 248 22.38 -21.28 -0.52
C ASN A 248 22.76 -21.64 0.91
N LYS A 249 21.91 -21.38 1.92
CA LYS A 249 22.18 -21.79 3.30
C LYS A 249 22.32 -23.30 3.51
N LEU A 250 21.87 -24.10 2.54
CA LEU A 250 21.97 -25.57 2.55
C LEU A 250 23.27 -26.07 1.89
N SER A 251 24.04 -25.17 1.27
CA SER A 251 25.32 -25.51 0.66
C SER A 251 26.40 -25.67 1.74
N ASN A 252 27.29 -26.64 1.57
CA ASN A 252 28.45 -26.82 2.43
C ASN A 252 29.44 -25.63 2.33
N ASN A 253 29.37 -24.87 1.23
CA ASN A 253 30.19 -23.68 0.99
C ASN A 253 29.54 -22.39 1.52
N PHE A 254 28.46 -22.50 2.30
CA PHE A 254 27.79 -21.35 2.87
C PHE A 254 28.53 -20.85 4.11
N GLU A 255 29.09 -19.65 4.00
CA GLU A 255 29.82 -19.00 5.07
C GLU A 255 28.91 -18.02 5.80
N LYS A 256 28.67 -18.25 7.09
CA LYS A 256 27.91 -17.35 7.97
C LYS A 256 28.81 -16.25 8.53
N ASN A 257 28.27 -15.04 8.67
CA ASN A 257 28.91 -13.99 9.45
C ASN A 257 28.99 -14.40 10.92
N LYS A 258 30.19 -14.28 11.48
CA LYS A 258 30.49 -14.66 12.87
C LYS A 258 30.21 -13.52 13.85
N ASP A 259 30.46 -12.28 13.45
CA ASP A 259 30.23 -11.08 14.25
C ASP A 259 29.73 -9.89 13.40
N GLU A 260 29.39 -8.77 14.05
CA GLU A 260 28.92 -7.54 13.39
C GLU A 260 30.05 -6.74 12.73
N THR A 261 31.30 -6.97 13.14
CA THR A 261 32.49 -6.25 12.64
C THR A 261 33.04 -6.82 11.34
N ALA A 262 32.73 -8.08 11.02
CA ALA A 262 33.15 -8.80 9.82
C ALA A 262 32.19 -8.61 8.64
N ASP A 263 31.64 -7.41 8.45
CA ASP A 263 30.63 -7.09 7.40
C ASP A 263 31.15 -7.23 5.94
N GLY A 264 32.40 -7.65 5.75
CA GLY A 264 33.01 -7.96 4.45
C GLY A 264 33.27 -9.44 4.17
N GLU A 265 32.92 -10.34 5.10
CA GLU A 265 33.14 -11.77 4.96
C GLU A 265 31.83 -12.54 4.74
N GLY A 266 31.93 -13.84 4.44
CA GLY A 266 30.76 -14.70 4.32
C GLY A 266 29.93 -14.53 3.04
N SER A 267 28.87 -15.33 2.97
CA SER A 267 27.94 -15.43 1.82
C SER A 267 26.75 -14.45 1.90
N LYS A 268 26.73 -13.59 2.92
CA LYS A 268 25.78 -12.49 3.09
C LYS A 268 26.56 -11.28 3.61
N ARG A 269 26.29 -10.08 3.09
CA ARG A 269 26.98 -8.84 3.50
C ARG A 269 25.97 -7.71 3.59
N SER A 270 26.26 -6.63 4.33
CA SER A 270 25.42 -5.45 4.29
C SER A 270 25.51 -4.76 2.92
N LEU A 271 24.47 -4.01 2.59
CA LEU A 271 24.50 -3.16 1.40
C LEU A 271 25.47 -2.00 1.59
N LYS A 272 25.59 -1.48 2.82
CA LYS A 272 26.54 -0.41 3.16
C LYS A 272 27.99 -0.81 2.88
N TRP A 273 28.38 -2.02 3.26
CA TRP A 273 29.68 -2.59 2.92
C TRP A 273 29.84 -2.69 1.40
N PHE A 274 28.82 -3.20 0.70
CA PHE A 274 28.87 -3.36 -0.76
C PHE A 274 29.04 -2.03 -1.51
N MET A 275 28.37 -0.97 -1.06
CA MET A 275 28.55 0.37 -1.63
C MET A 275 29.96 0.91 -1.39
N SER A 276 30.58 0.58 -0.26
CA SER A 276 31.98 0.94 0.02
C SER A 276 32.94 0.17 -0.91
N TRP A 277 32.72 -1.14 -1.07
CA TRP A 277 33.45 -1.98 -2.01
C TRP A 277 33.32 -1.53 -3.47
N LEU A 278 32.16 -1.00 -3.86
CA LEU A 278 31.96 -0.42 -5.20
C LEU A 278 32.82 0.83 -5.40
N ARG A 279 32.89 1.72 -4.40
CA ARG A 279 33.72 2.95 -4.48
C ARG A 279 35.22 2.67 -4.52
N GLU A 280 35.66 1.53 -3.98
CA GLU A 280 37.04 1.08 -4.13
C GLU A 280 37.37 0.60 -5.56
N LYS A 281 36.35 0.22 -6.35
CA LYS A 281 36.52 -0.40 -7.67
C LYS A 281 36.11 0.46 -8.86
N TYR A 282 35.20 1.41 -8.64
CA TYR A 282 34.57 2.23 -9.66
C TYR A 282 34.55 3.68 -9.22
N ASP A 283 34.41 4.59 -10.19
CA ASP A 283 34.32 6.02 -9.91
C ASP A 283 33.10 6.36 -9.03
N ASP A 284 33.26 7.28 -8.07
CA ASP A 284 32.20 7.68 -7.15
C ASP A 284 30.92 8.12 -7.88
N ALA A 285 31.06 8.86 -8.99
CA ALA A 285 29.93 9.31 -9.80
C ALA A 285 29.13 8.13 -10.40
N ALA A 286 29.80 7.04 -10.80
CA ALA A 286 29.13 5.85 -11.32
C ALA A 286 28.41 5.09 -10.21
N VAL A 287 29.01 5.01 -9.01
CA VAL A 287 28.41 4.37 -7.83
C VAL A 287 27.18 5.14 -7.34
N ASP A 288 27.27 6.47 -7.30
CA ASP A 288 26.16 7.33 -6.91
C ASP A 288 25.03 7.26 -7.96
N LEU A 289 25.36 7.23 -9.25
CA LEU A 289 24.38 7.01 -10.32
C LEU A 289 23.66 5.66 -10.16
N LEU A 290 24.39 4.58 -9.88
CA LEU A 290 23.80 3.27 -9.62
C LEU A 290 22.84 3.32 -8.42
N TRP A 291 23.20 3.98 -7.33
CA TRP A 291 22.32 4.12 -6.16
C TRP A 291 21.04 4.90 -6.49
N HIS A 292 21.17 6.00 -7.24
CA HIS A 292 20.03 6.76 -7.75
C HIS A 292 19.13 5.90 -8.65
N GLN A 293 19.71 5.12 -9.56
CA GLN A 293 18.96 4.21 -10.43
C GLN A 293 18.25 3.12 -9.62
N ILE A 294 18.87 2.55 -8.58
CA ILE A 294 18.21 1.59 -7.69
C ILE A 294 16.98 2.22 -7.03
N GLY A 295 17.10 3.44 -6.50
CA GLY A 295 15.96 4.17 -5.93
C GLY A 295 14.86 4.46 -6.95
N ASP A 296 15.24 4.84 -8.18
CA ASP A 296 14.33 5.16 -9.27
C ASP A 296 13.52 3.96 -9.75
N ILE A 297 14.17 2.82 -10.07
CA ILE A 297 13.46 1.60 -10.50
C ILE A 297 12.51 1.09 -9.42
N CYS A 298 12.90 1.28 -8.17
CA CYS A 298 12.13 0.91 -7.01
C CYS A 298 10.86 1.76 -6.85
N LEU A 299 10.99 3.08 -6.97
CA LEU A 299 9.86 3.99 -6.94
C LEU A 299 8.93 3.75 -8.14
N LYS A 300 9.46 3.67 -9.37
CA LYS A 300 8.70 3.38 -10.59
C LYS A 300 7.92 2.06 -10.50
N SER A 301 8.45 1.07 -9.80
CA SER A 301 7.74 -0.18 -9.51
C SER A 301 6.45 0.07 -8.72
N ILE A 302 6.51 0.92 -7.69
CA ILE A 302 5.35 1.31 -6.86
C ILE A 302 4.38 2.20 -7.65
N LEU A 303 4.90 3.17 -8.41
CA LEU A 303 4.07 4.06 -9.23
C LEU A 303 3.20 3.28 -10.22
N SER A 304 3.74 2.18 -10.79
CA SER A 304 3.02 1.34 -11.76
C SER A 304 1.71 0.73 -11.23
N VAL A 305 1.53 0.68 -9.91
CA VAL A 305 0.36 0.10 -9.23
C VAL A 305 -0.34 1.09 -8.30
N GLN A 306 0.19 2.30 -8.10
CA GLN A 306 -0.29 3.20 -7.06
C GLN A 306 -1.79 3.52 -7.19
N PRO A 307 -2.35 3.84 -8.37
CA PRO A 307 -3.79 4.12 -8.49
C PRO A 307 -4.66 2.94 -8.05
N THR A 308 -4.32 1.73 -8.50
CA THR A 308 -5.04 0.50 -8.11
C THR A 308 -4.90 0.23 -6.62
N LEU A 309 -3.70 0.42 -6.05
CA LEU A 309 -3.45 0.26 -4.62
C LEU A 309 -4.27 1.25 -3.78
N SER A 310 -4.32 2.51 -4.22
CA SER A 310 -5.13 3.56 -3.60
C SER A 310 -6.62 3.22 -3.63
N GLN A 311 -7.15 2.77 -4.77
CA GLN A 311 -8.54 2.37 -4.91
C GLN A 311 -8.88 1.15 -4.01
N GLU A 312 -8.02 0.14 -3.96
CA GLU A 312 -8.22 -1.02 -3.09
C GLU A 312 -8.18 -0.64 -1.60
N TYR A 313 -7.29 0.28 -1.22
CA TYR A 313 -7.24 0.85 0.13
C TYR A 313 -8.54 1.58 0.47
N GLN A 314 -8.97 2.53 -0.37
CA GLN A 314 -10.20 3.28 -0.17
C GLN A 314 -11.42 2.37 -0.10
N SER A 315 -11.50 1.34 -0.97
CA SER A 315 -12.61 0.37 -0.98
C SER A 315 -12.64 -0.47 0.29
N THR A 316 -11.48 -0.92 0.77
CA THR A 316 -11.35 -1.75 1.98
C THR A 316 -11.72 -0.96 3.24
N PHE A 317 -11.30 0.31 3.30
CA PHE A 317 -11.47 1.18 4.46
C PHE A 317 -12.59 2.22 4.28
N ALA A 318 -13.47 2.06 3.29
CA ALA A 318 -14.57 2.99 3.00
C ALA A 318 -15.47 3.26 4.22
N LYS A 319 -15.57 2.29 5.15
CA LYS A 319 -16.29 2.45 6.43
C LYS A 319 -15.71 3.56 7.31
N PHE A 320 -14.43 3.90 7.17
CA PHE A 320 -13.80 5.00 7.89
C PHE A 320 -14.31 6.35 7.40
N SER A 321 -14.53 6.50 6.08
CA SER A 321 -15.07 7.71 5.47
C SER A 321 -16.58 7.87 5.66
N ARG A 322 -17.35 6.78 5.80
CA ARG A 322 -18.81 6.82 6.05
C ARG A 322 -19.19 7.42 7.40
N GLY A 323 -18.22 7.56 8.31
CA GLY A 323 -18.36 8.33 9.54
C GLY A 323 -18.21 9.84 9.34
N SER A 324 -17.92 10.34 8.13
CA SER A 324 -17.65 11.76 7.81
C SER A 324 -18.76 12.46 6.99
N SER A 325 -19.53 11.75 6.16
CA SER A 325 -20.55 12.38 5.30
C SER A 325 -21.77 11.48 5.04
N LYS A 326 -22.91 11.90 5.59
CA LYS A 326 -24.22 11.62 5.01
C LYS A 326 -24.96 12.95 4.95
N GLN A 327 -24.86 13.64 3.81
CA GLN A 327 -25.90 14.60 3.45
C GLN A 327 -27.14 13.83 2.96
N PRO A 328 -28.36 14.35 3.19
CA PRO A 328 -29.58 13.68 2.78
C PRO A 328 -29.69 13.68 1.25
N ARG A 329 -30.24 12.58 0.71
CA ARG A 329 -30.51 12.42 -0.72
C ARG A 329 -31.60 13.41 -1.16
N GLY A 330 -31.21 14.37 -2.00
CA GLY A 330 -32.10 15.16 -2.86
C GLY A 330 -31.64 15.01 -4.31
N ASP A 331 -32.61 14.71 -5.16
CA ASP A 331 -32.68 14.53 -6.61
C ASP A 331 -31.46 14.64 -7.55
N VAL A 332 -31.54 13.75 -8.54
CA VAL A 332 -30.66 13.58 -9.71
C VAL A 332 -30.64 14.85 -10.57
N MET A 333 -29.46 15.46 -10.77
CA MET A 333 -29.08 16.11 -12.03
C MET A 333 -27.57 16.40 -12.11
N THR A 334 -26.95 15.88 -13.19
CA THR A 334 -25.70 16.28 -13.85
C THR A 334 -24.43 16.48 -13.00
N ALA A 335 -23.55 15.47 -13.04
CA ALA A 335 -22.15 15.59 -12.60
C ALA A 335 -21.33 16.42 -13.60
N THR A 336 -21.01 17.66 -13.22
CA THR A 336 -19.88 18.42 -13.76
C THR A 336 -18.75 18.36 -12.74
N ASN A 337 -17.57 17.94 -13.21
CA ASN A 337 -16.33 17.94 -12.42
C ASN A 337 -15.99 19.37 -11.97
N GLY A 338 -15.78 19.56 -10.66
CA GLY A 338 -15.29 20.80 -10.07
C GLY A 338 -14.96 20.60 -8.60
N ASP A 339 -13.66 20.56 -8.30
CA ASP A 339 -12.96 21.21 -7.18
C ASP A 339 -13.68 21.34 -5.82
N ASP A 340 -13.84 20.22 -5.11
CA ASP A 340 -14.08 20.20 -3.66
C ASP A 340 -12.95 19.40 -2.96
N ASP A 341 -11.73 19.96 -2.95
CA ASP A 341 -10.54 19.38 -2.28
C ASP A 341 -9.98 20.27 -1.15
N ASP A 342 -10.76 21.23 -0.64
CA ASP A 342 -10.29 22.21 0.37
C ASP A 342 -10.34 21.72 1.83
N ALA A 343 -10.67 20.44 2.09
CA ALA A 343 -10.59 19.87 3.44
C ALA A 343 -9.23 19.22 3.77
N ALA A 344 -8.26 19.25 2.84
CA ALA A 344 -6.95 18.58 2.99
C ALA A 344 -5.77 19.54 3.24
N ALA A 345 -6.00 20.82 3.52
CA ALA A 345 -4.95 21.77 3.91
C ALA A 345 -4.54 21.64 5.40
N THR A 346 -4.39 20.40 5.89
CA THR A 346 -3.74 20.16 7.19
C THR A 346 -2.34 19.60 6.96
N ASN A 347 -1.35 20.31 7.53
CA ASN A 347 0.07 19.99 7.65
C ASN A 347 0.49 18.60 7.13
N PRO A 348 1.31 18.46 6.07
CA PRO A 348 1.63 17.17 5.43
C PRO A 348 2.33 16.16 6.37
N GLY A 349 2.89 16.59 7.50
CA GLY A 349 3.34 15.69 8.58
C GLY A 349 2.20 14.91 9.25
N LYS A 350 1.01 15.50 9.34
CA LYS A 350 -0.20 14.89 9.92
C LYS A 350 -0.88 13.89 8.98
N ALA A 351 -0.73 14.06 7.67
CA ALA A 351 -1.30 13.14 6.68
C ALA A 351 -0.69 11.72 6.73
N CYS A 352 0.59 11.59 7.11
CA CYS A 352 1.25 10.28 7.29
C CYS A 352 0.76 9.57 8.58
N ALA A 353 0.45 10.35 9.63
CA ALA A 353 -0.17 9.85 10.86
C ALA A 353 -1.58 9.27 10.62
N ASN A 354 -2.22 9.60 9.49
CA ASN A 354 -3.60 9.19 9.19
C ASN A 354 -3.74 7.94 8.31
N SER A 355 -2.67 7.37 7.77
CA SER A 355 -2.78 6.09 7.07
C SER A 355 -2.93 4.95 8.08
N SER A 356 -3.94 4.10 7.88
CA SER A 356 -4.12 2.86 8.64
C SER A 356 -3.19 1.75 8.14
N CYS A 357 -2.54 1.93 6.99
CA CYS A 357 -1.65 0.94 6.39
C CYS A 357 -0.26 1.52 6.18
N PHE A 358 0.75 0.70 6.38
CA PHE A 358 2.09 0.89 5.86
C PHE A 358 2.62 -0.46 5.37
N ALA A 359 3.71 -0.50 4.61
CA ALA A 359 4.29 -1.76 4.18
C ALA A 359 5.80 -1.64 4.00
N ILE A 360 6.54 -2.61 4.52
CA ILE A 360 7.97 -2.79 4.25
C ILE A 360 8.10 -3.85 3.16
N LEU A 361 8.56 -3.44 1.98
CA LEU A 361 8.78 -4.27 0.82
C LEU A 361 10.25 -4.67 0.73
N GLY A 362 10.51 -5.91 0.32
CA GLY A 362 11.83 -6.38 -0.09
C GLY A 362 11.93 -6.39 -1.61
N MET A 363 12.75 -5.52 -2.18
CA MET A 363 13.03 -5.46 -3.61
C MET A 363 14.27 -6.31 -3.91
N ASP A 364 14.16 -7.22 -4.86
CA ASP A 364 15.29 -8.09 -5.27
C ASP A 364 15.87 -7.50 -6.55
N VAL A 365 17.09 -6.96 -6.47
CA VAL A 365 17.77 -6.27 -7.57
C VAL A 365 19.05 -7.01 -7.92
N LEU A 366 19.29 -7.21 -9.22
CA LEU A 366 20.54 -7.75 -9.76
C LEU A 366 21.29 -6.65 -10.49
N ILE A 367 22.60 -6.55 -10.29
CA ILE A 367 23.46 -5.62 -11.04
C ILE A 367 24.17 -6.42 -12.13
N ASP A 368 24.18 -5.91 -13.36
CA ASP A 368 24.98 -6.49 -14.44
C ASP A 368 26.42 -5.93 -14.48
N ASP A 369 27.26 -6.51 -15.33
CA ASP A 369 28.65 -6.12 -15.49
C ASP A 369 28.86 -4.68 -16.02
N ASN A 370 27.80 -4.03 -16.52
CA ASN A 370 27.80 -2.62 -16.94
C ASN A 370 27.24 -1.69 -15.85
N LEU A 371 27.10 -2.17 -14.62
CA LEU A 371 26.49 -1.47 -13.49
C LEU A 371 25.02 -1.06 -13.74
N LYS A 372 24.28 -1.76 -14.61
CA LYS A 372 22.83 -1.53 -14.75
C LYS A 372 22.06 -2.36 -13.72
N PRO A 373 21.17 -1.74 -12.91
CA PRO A 373 20.32 -2.47 -11.98
C PRO A 373 19.07 -3.04 -12.69
N TRP A 374 18.78 -4.31 -12.42
CA TRP A 374 17.64 -5.05 -12.92
C TRP A 374 16.73 -5.49 -11.77
N LEU A 375 15.44 -5.14 -11.82
CA LEU A 375 14.47 -5.65 -10.85
C LEU A 375 14.10 -7.10 -11.17
N LEU A 376 14.24 -7.99 -10.19
CA LEU A 376 13.90 -9.41 -10.32
C LEU A 376 12.51 -9.75 -9.77
N GLU A 377 12.17 -9.24 -8.58
CA GLU A 377 10.88 -9.43 -7.93
C GLU A 377 10.66 -8.41 -6.79
N VAL A 378 9.39 -8.28 -6.36
CA VAL A 378 9.00 -7.50 -5.18
C VAL A 378 8.34 -8.44 -4.17
N ASN A 379 8.85 -8.43 -2.94
CA ASN A 379 8.38 -9.25 -1.84
C ASN A 379 7.61 -8.39 -0.83
N HIS A 380 6.29 -8.57 -0.72
CA HIS A 380 5.45 -7.89 0.28
C HIS A 380 5.48 -8.55 1.67
N LEU A 381 6.07 -9.74 1.78
CA LEU A 381 6.34 -10.44 3.03
C LEU A 381 7.83 -10.81 3.07
N PRO A 382 8.74 -9.83 3.13
CA PRO A 382 10.17 -10.14 3.23
C PRO A 382 10.45 -10.89 4.54
N SER A 383 11.46 -11.76 4.53
CA SER A 383 11.82 -12.49 5.74
C SER A 383 12.56 -11.60 6.73
N PHE A 384 11.98 -11.42 7.92
CA PHE A 384 12.63 -10.78 9.06
C PHE A 384 13.33 -11.78 10.01
N GLY A 385 13.60 -13.01 9.53
CA GLY A 385 14.37 -13.99 10.31
C GLY A 385 15.82 -13.53 10.49
N CYS A 386 16.34 -13.62 11.71
CA CYS A 386 17.68 -13.14 12.04
C CYS A 386 18.57 -14.32 12.44
N ASP A 387 19.20 -14.94 11.44
CA ASP A 387 20.04 -16.14 11.61
C ASP A 387 21.52 -15.79 11.88
N SER A 388 21.89 -14.51 11.78
CA SER A 388 23.25 -13.99 11.99
C SER A 388 23.21 -12.59 12.62
N PRO A 389 24.30 -12.12 13.26
CA PRO A 389 24.41 -10.76 13.81
C PRO A 389 24.13 -9.67 12.77
N LEU A 390 24.62 -9.86 11.53
CA LEU A 390 24.32 -8.98 10.40
C LEU A 390 22.81 -8.81 10.16
N ASP A 391 22.04 -9.92 10.21
CA ASP A 391 20.58 -9.82 10.02
C ASP A 391 19.93 -8.97 11.11
N TRP A 392 20.40 -9.09 12.36
CA TRP A 392 19.92 -8.27 13.48
C TRP A 392 20.25 -6.80 13.25
N ASN A 393 21.50 -6.47 12.96
CA ASN A 393 21.95 -5.09 12.74
C ASN A 393 21.13 -4.35 11.68
N VAL A 394 20.87 -5.01 10.54
CA VAL A 394 20.13 -4.41 9.41
C VAL A 394 18.63 -4.36 9.71
N LYS A 395 18.02 -5.46 10.17
CA LYS A 395 16.56 -5.57 10.28
C LYS A 395 16.00 -4.86 11.50
N GLU A 396 16.78 -4.78 12.58
CA GLU A 396 16.36 -4.06 13.77
C GLU A 396 16.28 -2.55 13.52
N ARG A 397 17.28 -1.96 12.84
CA ARG A 397 17.26 -0.56 12.40
C ARG A 397 16.10 -0.28 11.45
N LEU A 398 15.95 -1.14 10.43
CA LEU A 398 14.86 -1.05 9.45
C LEU A 398 13.49 -0.97 10.12
N ILE A 399 13.18 -1.90 11.04
CA ILE A 399 11.86 -1.98 11.65
C ILE A 399 11.66 -0.87 12.69
N ASN A 400 12.69 -0.52 13.47
CA ASN A 400 12.60 0.58 14.43
C ASN A 400 12.26 1.90 13.74
N GLN A 401 13.06 2.31 12.76
CA GLN A 401 12.82 3.61 12.13
C GLN A 401 11.54 3.62 11.28
N ALA A 402 11.12 2.48 10.71
CA ALA A 402 9.80 2.36 10.08
C ALA A 402 8.65 2.61 11.09
N LEU A 403 8.76 2.10 12.32
CA LEU A 403 7.77 2.38 13.37
C LEU A 403 7.82 3.85 13.84
N ASP A 404 9.00 4.46 13.84
CA ASP A 404 9.16 5.89 14.17
C ASP A 404 8.51 6.78 13.10
N ILE A 405 8.68 6.45 11.81
CA ILE A 405 8.00 7.12 10.69
C ILE A 405 6.47 7.05 10.83
N MET A 406 5.93 5.94 11.34
CA MET A 406 4.48 5.77 11.52
C MET A 406 3.91 6.48 12.76
N GLN A 407 4.76 6.96 13.67
CA GLN A 407 4.38 7.75 14.84
C GLN A 407 3.22 7.16 15.66
N ILE A 408 3.27 5.85 15.95
CA ILE A 408 2.21 5.14 16.67
C ILE A 408 2.18 5.56 18.14
N SER A 409 1.03 6.02 18.62
CA SER A 409 0.88 6.54 19.99
C SER A 409 -0.14 5.76 20.81
N ALA A 410 0.11 5.69 22.12
CA ALA A 410 -0.83 5.09 23.07
C ALA A 410 -2.15 5.87 23.17
N THR A 411 -2.15 7.15 22.77
CA THR A 411 -3.32 8.04 22.83
C THR A 411 -4.15 8.06 21.54
N ASP A 412 -3.75 7.33 20.48
CA ASP A 412 -4.42 7.38 19.17
C ASP A 412 -5.92 7.12 19.26
N LYS A 413 -6.32 6.14 20.07
CA LYS A 413 -7.73 5.82 20.30
C LYS A 413 -8.48 6.99 20.94
N GLU A 414 -7.89 7.63 21.94
CA GLU A 414 -8.55 8.71 22.68
C GLU A 414 -8.68 9.97 21.84
N LEU A 415 -7.66 10.27 21.04
CA LEU A 415 -7.71 11.34 20.06
C LEU A 415 -8.82 11.09 19.05
N TYR A 416 -8.92 9.87 18.52
CA TYR A 416 -9.99 9.46 17.62
C TYR A 416 -11.38 9.54 18.27
N ASP A 417 -11.55 8.99 19.48
CA ASP A 417 -12.83 9.00 20.19
C ASP A 417 -13.28 10.45 20.49
N ALA A 418 -12.35 11.32 20.89
CA ALA A 418 -12.63 12.74 21.15
C ALA A 418 -13.01 13.50 19.87
N GLU A 419 -12.31 13.27 18.77
CA GLU A 419 -12.65 13.87 17.46
C GLU A 419 -13.99 13.35 16.94
N HIS A 420 -14.24 12.05 17.08
CA HIS A 420 -15.52 11.45 16.70
C HIS A 420 -16.69 12.01 17.52
N ALA A 421 -16.50 12.19 18.83
CA ALA A 421 -17.49 12.81 19.71
C ALA A 421 -17.78 14.27 19.30
N LYS A 422 -16.74 15.06 18.98
CA LYS A 422 -16.91 16.43 18.46
C LYS A 422 -17.67 16.46 17.14
N ASN A 423 -17.33 15.56 16.21
CA ASN A 423 -18.01 15.45 14.92
C ASN A 423 -19.46 15.02 15.05
N LEU A 424 -19.75 14.09 15.97
CA LEU A 424 -21.12 13.68 16.27
C LEU A 424 -21.92 14.81 16.92
N HIS A 425 -21.31 15.55 17.86
CA HIS A 425 -21.93 16.71 18.49
C HIS A 425 -22.30 17.78 17.46
N ARG A 426 -21.36 18.13 16.56
CA ARG A 426 -21.60 19.07 15.45
C ARG A 426 -22.75 18.63 14.53
N ARG A 427 -22.92 17.32 14.31
CA ARG A 427 -24.03 16.79 13.49
C ARG A 427 -25.38 16.78 14.19
N LEU A 428 -25.40 16.52 15.49
CA LEU A 428 -26.64 16.40 16.26
C LEU A 428 -27.19 17.78 16.65
N TYR A 429 -26.32 18.73 16.96
CA TYR A 429 -26.71 20.01 17.55
C TYR A 429 -26.47 21.23 16.64
N GLY A 430 -25.83 21.03 15.47
CA GLY A 430 -25.41 22.14 14.60
C GLY A 430 -24.30 22.99 15.23
N GLU A 431 -23.68 23.89 14.45
CA GLU A 431 -22.87 24.95 15.03
C GLU A 431 -23.80 25.95 15.70
N GLN A 432 -23.99 25.85 17.02
CA GLN A 432 -24.60 26.94 17.78
C GLN A 432 -23.69 28.17 17.65
N MET A 433 -24.11 29.13 16.83
CA MET A 433 -23.60 30.50 16.86
C MET A 433 -23.73 31.00 18.30
N ALA A 434 -22.59 31.13 18.98
CA ALA A 434 -22.53 31.65 20.33
C ALA A 434 -22.84 33.16 20.30
N GLY A 435 -24.12 33.52 20.34
CA GLY A 435 -24.62 34.85 20.66
C GLY A 435 -25.38 34.77 21.98
N GLY A 436 -24.65 34.87 23.10
CA GLY A 436 -25.23 34.92 24.43
C GLY A 436 -25.77 36.31 24.75
N GLY A 437 -27.03 36.40 25.12
CA GLY A 437 -27.60 37.54 25.82
C GLY A 437 -27.68 37.24 27.31
N GLU A 438 -27.27 38.20 28.14
CA GLU A 438 -27.74 38.36 29.52
C GLU A 438 -27.84 39.86 29.83
N GLY A 439 -28.95 40.26 30.47
CA GLY A 439 -29.21 41.62 30.92
C GLY A 439 -29.22 41.72 32.44
N ALA A 440 -28.86 42.91 32.95
CA ALA A 440 -29.28 43.44 34.24
C ALA A 440 -29.29 44.98 34.17
N GLN A 441 -30.36 45.59 34.69
CA GLN A 441 -30.65 47.03 34.83
C GLN A 441 -29.64 47.67 35.84
N ASP A 442 -29.25 48.96 35.84
CA ASP A 442 -30.11 50.13 36.04
C ASP A 442 -29.35 51.49 35.91
N GLU A 443 -30.13 52.51 35.55
CA GLU A 443 -30.02 54.00 35.61
C GLU A 443 -28.84 54.83 35.02
N GLY A 444 -29.18 55.65 33.99
CA GLY A 444 -29.02 57.11 34.10
C GLY A 444 -28.28 57.90 33.01
N SER A 445 -28.98 58.29 31.93
CA SER A 445 -28.75 59.45 31.00
C SER A 445 -27.48 59.44 30.11
N ASP A 446 -27.43 59.82 28.83
CA ASP A 446 -28.33 60.47 27.87
C ASP A 446 -27.81 60.22 26.43
N HIS A 447 -28.73 60.15 25.46
CA HIS A 447 -28.64 60.20 23.98
C HIS A 447 -27.74 59.23 23.15
N GLY A 448 -28.40 58.37 22.35
CA GLY A 448 -27.89 57.70 21.13
C GLY A 448 -28.13 58.53 19.84
N PRO A 449 -28.02 57.97 18.60
CA PRO A 449 -27.98 56.55 18.23
C PRO A 449 -26.85 56.14 17.23
N GLU A 450 -26.87 54.86 16.83
CA GLU A 450 -26.28 54.24 15.63
C GLU A 450 -24.91 53.52 15.73
N THR A 451 -25.02 52.18 15.64
CA THR A 451 -24.19 51.21 14.88
C THR A 451 -22.69 51.48 14.69
N ASP A 452 -21.83 50.66 15.31
CA ASP A 452 -21.16 49.58 14.59
C ASP A 452 -20.30 48.72 15.51
N THR A 453 -20.26 47.44 15.17
CA THR A 453 -19.29 46.45 15.62
C THR A 453 -17.87 46.91 15.28
N ASP A 454 -16.92 46.87 16.22
CA ASP A 454 -15.61 46.31 15.85
C ASP A 454 -14.79 45.82 17.05
N ALA A 455 -14.49 44.53 17.00
CA ALA A 455 -13.38 43.94 17.73
C ALA A 455 -12.10 44.38 17.01
N THR A 456 -11.23 45.09 17.71
CA THR A 456 -9.91 45.54 17.27
C THR A 456 -9.21 44.60 16.26
N PRO A 457 -8.87 45.05 15.03
CA PRO A 457 -8.21 44.23 14.04
C PRO A 457 -6.72 44.07 14.31
N ARG A 458 -6.20 42.93 13.86
CA ARG A 458 -4.79 42.54 13.88
C ARG A 458 -3.94 43.51 13.03
N GLY A 459 -2.91 44.10 13.67
CA GLY A 459 -1.69 44.70 13.11
C GLY A 459 -1.70 45.26 11.68
N GLN A 460 -2.10 46.53 11.51
CA GLN A 460 -1.81 47.34 10.31
C GLN A 460 -0.33 47.76 10.27
N LEU A 461 0.29 47.74 9.08
CA LEU A 461 1.68 48.23 8.91
C LEU A 461 1.72 49.77 8.92
N SER A 462 2.81 50.36 9.42
CA SER A 462 3.02 51.81 9.33
C SER A 462 3.14 52.25 7.86
N LYS A 463 2.92 53.54 7.60
CA LYS A 463 3.02 54.13 6.26
C LYS A 463 4.34 53.77 5.58
N GLU A 464 5.47 53.86 6.28
CA GLU A 464 6.80 53.55 5.73
C GLU A 464 6.97 52.05 5.43
N ALA A 465 6.44 51.20 6.30
CA ALA A 465 6.50 49.74 6.14
C ALA A 465 5.61 49.26 4.99
N LEU A 466 4.43 49.87 4.82
CA LEU A 466 3.53 49.59 3.71
C LEU A 466 4.14 50.04 2.36
N THR A 467 4.71 51.26 2.30
CA THR A 467 5.42 51.76 1.10
C THR A 467 6.55 50.82 0.68
N THR A 468 7.38 50.38 1.63
CA THR A 468 8.50 49.46 1.37
C THR A 468 8.02 48.10 0.86
N THR A 469 6.92 47.60 1.44
CA THR A 469 6.35 46.31 1.06
C THR A 469 5.71 46.34 -0.33
N LEU A 470 5.00 47.43 -0.67
CA LEU A 470 4.45 47.67 -2.02
C LEU A 470 5.53 47.78 -3.09
N LEU A 471 6.62 48.53 -2.82
CA LEU A 471 7.76 48.64 -3.73
C LEU A 471 8.36 47.26 -4.04
N LYS A 472 8.56 46.44 -3.01
CA LYS A 472 9.07 45.07 -3.16
C LYS A 472 8.10 44.18 -3.94
N PHE A 473 6.80 44.29 -3.68
CA PHE A 473 5.76 43.57 -4.43
C PHE A 473 5.81 43.91 -5.93
N TYR A 474 5.80 45.19 -6.30
CA TYR A 474 5.79 45.58 -7.71
C TYR A 474 7.11 45.26 -8.42
N SER A 475 8.25 45.27 -7.72
CA SER A 475 9.52 44.81 -8.30
C SER A 475 9.51 43.34 -8.72
N LEU A 476 8.70 42.50 -8.06
CA LEU A 476 8.58 41.06 -8.35
C LEU A 476 7.56 40.78 -9.45
N VAL A 477 6.47 41.55 -9.50
CA VAL A 477 5.33 41.29 -10.38
C VAL A 477 5.43 42.05 -11.70
N ASN A 478 6.09 43.21 -11.73
CA ASN A 478 6.26 44.01 -12.94
C ASN A 478 7.60 44.79 -12.94
N PRO A 479 8.72 44.11 -13.26
CA PRO A 479 10.07 44.69 -13.16
C PRO A 479 10.38 45.81 -14.18
N GLU A 480 9.62 45.93 -15.26
CA GLU A 480 9.90 46.91 -16.32
C GLU A 480 9.21 48.28 -16.14
N LYS A 481 8.26 48.40 -15.20
CA LYS A 481 7.51 49.65 -15.00
C LYS A 481 7.04 49.81 -13.54
N PRO A 482 7.86 50.37 -12.64
CA PRO A 482 7.43 50.67 -11.28
C PRO A 482 6.28 51.70 -11.31
N PRO A 483 5.28 51.61 -10.41
CA PRO A 483 4.19 52.57 -10.37
C PRO A 483 4.71 53.98 -10.08
N SER A 484 4.25 54.98 -10.84
CA SER A 484 4.60 56.40 -10.64
C SER A 484 4.08 56.97 -9.32
N ASP A 485 3.01 56.39 -8.77
CA ASP A 485 2.22 56.97 -7.69
C ASP A 485 2.03 56.02 -6.50
N ILE A 486 3.11 55.36 -6.05
CA ILE A 486 3.06 54.45 -4.89
C ILE A 486 2.58 55.18 -3.64
N ASP A 487 3.02 56.41 -3.42
CA ASP A 487 2.60 57.20 -2.26
C ASP A 487 1.09 57.50 -2.26
N ALA A 488 0.47 57.68 -3.43
CA ALA A 488 -0.98 57.87 -3.54
C ALA A 488 -1.74 56.57 -3.19
N ILE A 489 -1.22 55.40 -3.59
CA ILE A 489 -1.79 54.10 -3.24
C ILE A 489 -1.67 53.85 -1.73
N VAL A 490 -0.50 54.13 -1.15
CA VAL A 490 -0.25 53.96 0.29
C VAL A 490 -1.19 54.87 1.10
N VAL A 491 -1.32 56.14 0.73
CA VAL A 491 -2.23 57.07 1.44
C VAL A 491 -3.69 56.61 1.33
N LYS A 492 -4.13 56.13 0.17
CA LYS A 492 -5.50 55.69 -0.05
C LYS A 492 -5.89 54.44 0.75
N PHE A 493 -4.94 53.54 0.99
CA PHE A 493 -5.20 52.24 1.61
C PHE A 493 -4.47 52.03 2.94
N LEU A 494 -3.99 53.11 3.57
CA LEU A 494 -3.28 53.03 4.85
C LEU A 494 -4.17 52.44 5.95
N ASP A 495 -5.44 52.85 5.97
CA ASP A 495 -6.43 52.45 6.98
C ASP A 495 -7.25 51.22 6.54
N ASN A 496 -7.06 50.74 5.30
CA ASN A 496 -7.78 49.59 4.73
C ASN A 496 -6.85 48.71 3.87
N GLN A 497 -5.81 48.22 4.53
CA GLN A 497 -4.74 47.42 3.92
C GLN A 497 -5.24 46.06 3.40
N ASP A 498 -6.31 45.52 3.99
CA ASP A 498 -6.93 44.25 3.58
C ASP A 498 -7.61 44.35 2.21
N GLU A 499 -8.26 45.47 1.91
CA GLU A 499 -8.86 45.68 0.59
C GLU A 499 -7.78 45.85 -0.48
N LEU A 500 -6.69 46.56 -0.17
CA LEU A 500 -5.53 46.64 -1.05
C LEU A 500 -4.94 45.24 -1.33
N HIS A 501 -4.78 44.44 -0.28
CA HIS A 501 -4.29 43.08 -0.42
C HIS A 501 -5.19 42.24 -1.33
N LYS A 502 -6.51 42.21 -1.08
CA LYS A 502 -7.49 41.48 -1.90
C LYS A 502 -7.52 41.96 -3.35
N SER A 503 -7.47 43.27 -3.57
CA SER A 503 -7.46 43.86 -4.92
C SER A 503 -6.22 43.42 -5.72
N LEU A 504 -5.06 43.35 -5.06
CA LEU A 504 -3.82 42.89 -5.68
C LEU A 504 -3.81 41.37 -5.92
N VAL A 505 -4.39 40.57 -5.02
CA VAL A 505 -4.60 39.12 -5.24
C VAL A 505 -5.45 38.87 -6.48
N VAL A 506 -6.58 39.58 -6.63
CA VAL A 506 -7.46 39.43 -7.79
C VAL A 506 -6.77 39.84 -9.09
N LYS A 507 -5.98 40.93 -9.05
CA LYS A 507 -5.35 41.48 -10.26
C LYS A 507 -4.08 40.74 -10.69
N TYR A 508 -3.28 40.24 -9.75
CA TYR A 508 -1.95 39.68 -10.00
C TYR A 508 -1.77 38.24 -9.50
N GLY A 509 -2.82 37.63 -8.95
CA GLY A 509 -2.77 36.29 -8.34
C GLY A 509 -1.99 36.23 -7.02
N ARG A 510 -1.53 37.36 -6.50
CA ARG A 510 -0.72 37.49 -5.28
C ARG A 510 -0.97 38.82 -4.57
N GLY A 511 -1.05 38.81 -3.25
CA GLY A 511 -1.27 39.97 -2.41
C GLY A 511 0.02 40.59 -1.87
N VAL A 512 -0.08 41.83 -1.40
CA VAL A 512 1.08 42.61 -0.93
C VAL A 512 1.67 42.10 0.39
N PHE A 513 0.93 41.28 1.14
CA PHE A 513 1.37 40.71 2.42
C PHE A 513 1.74 39.22 2.36
N ASP A 514 1.74 38.61 1.16
CA ASP A 514 2.07 37.19 0.92
C ASP A 514 3.57 36.85 1.14
N GLY A 515 4.30 37.66 1.92
CA GLY A 515 5.72 37.52 2.20
C GLY A 515 6.26 38.35 3.38
N VAL A 516 5.41 39.00 4.18
CA VAL A 516 5.83 39.72 5.40
C VAL A 516 5.23 39.02 6.61
N ALA A 517 5.93 38.00 7.10
CA ALA A 517 5.61 37.36 8.38
C ALA A 517 6.31 38.09 9.52
N VAL A 518 5.51 38.53 10.50
CA VAL A 518 5.92 38.98 11.84
C VAL A 518 6.70 37.84 12.52
N LYS A 519 7.93 38.12 12.97
CA LYS A 519 8.64 37.30 13.97
C LYS A 519 8.18 37.76 15.38
N PRO A 520 8.04 36.87 16.39
CA PRO A 520 9.10 35.95 16.76
C PRO A 520 8.70 34.54 17.26
N THR A 521 9.74 33.70 17.29
CA THR A 521 9.89 32.37 17.91
C THR A 521 9.27 31.16 17.23
N ASN A 522 10.19 30.37 16.63
CA ASN A 522 10.15 28.97 16.25
C ASN A 522 9.15 28.48 15.20
N ASN A 523 9.75 27.85 14.18
CA ASN A 523 9.19 26.89 13.24
C ASN A 523 8.10 27.41 12.28
N ASP A 524 8.54 27.85 11.10
CA ASP A 524 8.00 27.24 9.88
C ASP A 524 8.93 27.52 8.69
N THR A 525 9.67 26.48 8.28
CA THR A 525 9.86 26.20 6.87
C THR A 525 8.93 25.04 6.55
N THR A 526 8.11 25.22 5.53
CA THR A 526 7.30 24.21 4.83
C THR A 526 8.16 23.16 4.10
N ALA A 527 9.28 22.76 4.71
CA ALA A 527 9.95 21.50 4.46
C ALA A 527 9.33 20.49 5.42
N VAL A 528 8.84 19.37 4.91
CA VAL A 528 8.54 18.27 5.82
C VAL A 528 9.85 17.94 6.52
N VAL A 529 9.84 18.07 7.82
CA VAL A 529 10.98 17.78 8.68
C VAL A 529 11.28 16.28 8.55
N ASP A 530 12.16 15.92 7.61
CA ASP A 530 12.91 14.65 7.60
C ASP A 530 14.02 14.69 8.68
N GLU A 531 14.06 15.72 9.55
CA GLU A 531 14.99 15.78 10.67
C GLU A 531 14.79 14.56 11.57
N GLY A 532 15.84 13.76 11.70
CA GLY A 532 15.86 12.55 12.51
C GLY A 532 15.77 11.23 11.75
N LEU A 533 15.59 11.25 10.42
CA LEU A 533 15.78 10.02 9.63
C LEU A 533 17.28 9.74 9.47
N VAL A 534 17.73 8.63 10.06
CA VAL A 534 19.14 8.19 10.05
C VAL A 534 19.39 7.09 9.02
N ASP A 535 18.43 6.19 8.82
CA ASP A 535 18.59 5.01 7.96
C ASP A 535 17.64 5.04 6.75
N PHE A 536 16.63 5.90 6.73
CA PHE A 536 15.68 6.06 5.62
C PHE A 536 15.88 7.39 4.92
N VAL A 537 15.70 7.40 3.61
CA VAL A 537 15.56 8.61 2.80
C VAL A 537 14.20 8.60 2.13
N ARG A 538 13.54 9.75 2.11
CA ARG A 538 12.27 9.91 1.41
C ARG A 538 12.49 9.92 -0.10
N LEU A 539 11.90 8.95 -0.79
CA LEU A 539 11.88 8.89 -2.25
C LEU A 539 10.72 9.68 -2.86
N TYR A 540 9.54 9.64 -2.22
CA TYR A 540 8.35 10.31 -2.74
C TYR A 540 7.41 10.84 -1.64
N PRO A 541 6.86 12.07 -1.80
CA PRO A 541 7.37 13.09 -2.69
C PRO A 541 8.81 13.44 -2.27
N PRO A 542 9.74 13.72 -3.19
CA PRO A 542 11.10 14.00 -2.79
C PRO A 542 11.17 15.32 -2.02
N PRO A 543 12.13 15.47 -1.09
CA PRO A 543 12.24 16.66 -0.24
C PRO A 543 12.39 17.96 -1.03
N VAL A 544 13.07 17.88 -2.18
CA VAL A 544 13.27 18.98 -3.12
C VAL A 544 12.63 18.64 -4.45
N PRO A 545 11.87 19.55 -5.08
CA PRO A 545 11.38 19.37 -6.43
C PRO A 545 12.53 19.12 -7.42
N THR A 546 12.46 18.02 -8.19
CA THR A 546 13.44 17.70 -9.23
C THR A 546 12.76 17.56 -10.59
N ALA A 547 13.51 17.64 -11.68
CA ALA A 547 12.98 17.37 -13.03
C ALA A 547 12.36 15.96 -13.14
N GLN A 548 12.91 14.98 -12.41
CA GLN A 548 12.39 13.61 -12.34
C GLN A 548 10.96 13.55 -11.77
N ASN A 549 10.56 14.53 -10.96
CA ASN A 549 9.21 14.58 -10.39
C ASN A 549 8.13 14.78 -11.44
N ALA A 550 8.44 15.52 -12.51
CA ALA A 550 7.52 15.70 -13.63
C ALA A 550 7.25 14.35 -14.32
N ILE A 551 8.30 13.56 -14.53
CA ILE A 551 8.21 12.21 -15.10
C ILE A 551 7.35 11.30 -14.21
N TYR A 552 7.60 11.31 -12.89
CA TYR A 552 6.79 10.53 -11.94
C TYR A 552 5.31 10.93 -11.94
N LYS A 553 5.02 12.22 -12.06
CA LYS A 553 3.64 12.72 -12.18
C LYS A 553 3.00 12.21 -13.47
N THR A 554 3.67 12.33 -14.61
CA THR A 554 3.18 11.80 -15.89
C THR A 554 2.91 10.29 -15.84
N ILE A 555 3.79 9.53 -15.16
CA ILE A 555 3.60 8.09 -14.94
C ILE A 555 2.34 7.82 -14.12
N LEU A 556 2.11 8.56 -13.03
CA LEU A 556 0.92 8.43 -12.19
C LEU A 556 -0.36 8.77 -12.95
N ASP A 557 -0.37 9.88 -13.70
CA ASP A 557 -1.52 10.32 -14.50
C ASP A 557 -1.89 9.28 -15.56
N ALA A 558 -0.90 8.66 -16.21
CA ALA A 558 -1.12 7.57 -17.16
C ALA A 558 -1.67 6.30 -16.48
N CYS A 559 -1.16 5.97 -15.28
CA CYS A 559 -1.67 4.84 -14.51
C CYS A 559 -3.12 5.06 -14.05
N GLN A 560 -3.46 6.30 -13.64
CA GLN A 560 -4.81 6.69 -13.24
C GLN A 560 -5.78 6.63 -14.42
N SER A 561 -5.39 7.20 -15.57
CA SER A 561 -6.19 7.16 -16.80
C SER A 561 -6.53 5.73 -17.23
N ASN A 562 -5.57 4.81 -17.14
CA ASN A 562 -5.82 3.40 -17.43
C ASN A 562 -6.79 2.77 -16.43
N LEU A 563 -6.70 3.12 -15.14
CA LEU A 563 -7.63 2.61 -14.13
C LEU A 563 -9.06 3.11 -14.41
N ASP A 564 -9.20 4.39 -14.72
CA ASP A 564 -10.49 5.00 -15.06
C ASP A 564 -11.10 4.36 -16.30
N GLU A 565 -10.30 4.08 -17.33
CA GLU A 565 -10.74 3.36 -18.53
C GLU A 565 -11.21 1.93 -18.20
N GLN A 566 -10.49 1.21 -17.33
CA GLN A 566 -10.90 -0.12 -16.89
C GLN A 566 -12.22 -0.09 -16.11
N LEU A 567 -12.39 0.89 -15.23
CA LEU A 567 -13.63 1.07 -14.47
C LEU A 567 -14.79 1.43 -15.40
N LEU A 568 -14.58 2.34 -16.34
CA LEU A 568 -15.60 2.73 -17.33
C LEU A 568 -16.08 1.51 -18.12
N ARG A 569 -15.16 0.64 -18.56
CA ARG A 569 -15.49 -0.62 -19.26
C ARG A 569 -16.29 -1.59 -18.40
N LEU A 570 -16.02 -1.66 -17.10
CA LEU A 570 -16.76 -2.52 -16.16
C LEU A 570 -18.15 -1.96 -15.83
N THR A 571 -18.30 -0.64 -15.83
CA THR A 571 -19.57 0.05 -15.56
C THR A 571 -20.41 0.30 -16.82
N ALA A 572 -19.87 0.01 -18.01
CA ALA A 572 -20.57 0.16 -19.27
C ALA A 572 -21.83 -0.74 -19.27
N PRO A 573 -23.03 -0.20 -19.52
CA PRO A 573 -24.26 -0.99 -19.53
C PRO A 573 -24.16 -2.13 -20.54
N LEU A 574 -24.34 -3.37 -20.09
CA LEU A 574 -24.38 -4.58 -20.93
C LEU A 574 -25.58 -4.64 -21.89
N HIS A 575 -26.44 -3.62 -21.92
CA HIS A 575 -27.63 -3.57 -22.74
C HIS A 575 -27.43 -2.63 -23.93
N GLN A 576 -27.08 -3.20 -25.07
CA GLN A 576 -27.28 -2.55 -26.36
C GLN A 576 -28.79 -2.31 -26.55
N LYS A 577 -29.24 -1.07 -26.44
CA LYS A 577 -30.54 -0.70 -27.00
C LYS A 577 -30.39 -0.64 -28.52
N LYS A 578 -31.27 -1.34 -29.24
CA LYS A 578 -31.35 -1.34 -30.70
C LYS A 578 -31.57 0.13 -31.16
N GLY A 579 -30.56 0.77 -31.75
CA GLY A 579 -30.69 2.10 -32.35
C GLY A 579 -29.75 3.21 -31.86
N GLU A 580 -28.74 2.94 -31.02
CA GLU A 580 -27.76 3.97 -30.62
C GLU A 580 -26.64 4.16 -31.65
N ASP A 581 -26.29 5.44 -31.87
CA ASP A 581 -25.28 5.90 -32.83
C ASP A 581 -23.87 5.48 -32.39
N LEU A 582 -23.17 4.76 -33.27
CA LEU A 582 -21.86 4.12 -33.04
C LEU A 582 -20.71 5.12 -32.89
N SER A 583 -20.97 6.42 -33.09
CA SER A 583 -20.00 7.51 -33.00
C SER A 583 -19.60 7.89 -31.56
N LYS A 584 -20.33 7.41 -30.54
CA LYS A 584 -20.15 7.80 -29.12
C LYS A 584 -19.42 6.78 -28.23
N LEU A 585 -19.01 5.64 -28.78
CA LEU A 585 -18.19 4.68 -28.03
C LEU A 585 -16.70 5.02 -28.17
N PRO A 586 -15.90 4.98 -27.09
CA PRO A 586 -14.46 5.10 -27.21
C PRO A 586 -13.94 3.97 -28.12
N PRO A 587 -13.11 4.26 -29.13
CA PRO A 587 -12.65 3.26 -30.07
C PRO A 587 -11.87 2.16 -29.34
N LEU A 588 -12.07 0.91 -29.76
CA LEU A 588 -11.39 -0.28 -29.21
C LEU A 588 -9.86 -0.18 -29.25
N VAL A 589 -9.29 0.68 -30.10
CA VAL A 589 -7.88 1.10 -30.12
C VAL A 589 -7.80 2.49 -30.74
N LYS A 590 -7.11 3.47 -30.13
CA LYS A 590 -6.59 4.62 -30.88
C LYS A 590 -5.37 4.14 -31.70
N GLY A 591 -5.57 3.90 -33.00
CA GLY A 591 -4.46 3.80 -33.97
C GLY A 591 -3.93 2.41 -34.36
N GLY A 592 -4.66 1.31 -34.13
CA GLY A 592 -4.24 -0.04 -34.57
C GLY A 592 -4.97 -0.53 -35.82
N THR A 593 -4.28 -1.21 -36.72
CA THR A 593 -4.92 -1.86 -37.90
C THR A 593 -5.70 -3.11 -37.46
N LYS A 594 -6.69 -3.55 -38.25
CA LYS A 594 -7.55 -4.73 -37.95
C LYS A 594 -6.81 -6.03 -37.59
N LYS A 595 -5.49 -6.12 -37.78
CA LYS A 595 -4.64 -7.25 -37.35
C LYS A 595 -4.27 -7.24 -35.86
N ASP A 596 -4.53 -6.14 -35.14
CA ASP A 596 -4.20 -5.98 -33.72
C ASP A 596 -5.35 -6.34 -32.77
N LEU A 597 -6.47 -6.85 -33.31
CA LEU A 597 -7.62 -7.33 -32.52
C LEU A 597 -7.27 -8.64 -31.84
N GLY A 598 -6.73 -8.54 -30.62
CA GLY A 598 -6.24 -9.73 -29.97
C GLY A 598 -6.07 -9.67 -28.47
N ARG A 599 -6.83 -8.86 -27.69
CA ARG A 599 -6.99 -9.09 -26.23
C ARG A 599 -8.37 -8.63 -25.71
N ASP A 600 -9.03 -9.47 -24.92
CA ASP A 600 -10.32 -9.21 -24.24
C ASP A 600 -10.16 -8.42 -22.93
N CYS A 601 -11.26 -8.18 -22.22
CA CYS A 601 -11.34 -7.39 -20.98
C CYS A 601 -10.52 -7.94 -19.80
N PHE A 602 -9.90 -9.11 -19.93
CA PHE A 602 -8.98 -9.68 -18.94
C PHE A 602 -7.54 -9.80 -19.47
N GLY A 603 -7.29 -9.28 -20.68
CA GLY A 603 -6.00 -9.33 -21.35
C GLY A 603 -5.72 -10.69 -22.01
N PHE A 604 -6.72 -11.55 -22.22
CA PHE A 604 -6.55 -12.79 -22.97
C PHE A 604 -6.70 -12.53 -24.45
N THR A 605 -5.85 -13.13 -25.28
CA THR A 605 -6.11 -13.15 -26.72
C THR A 605 -7.48 -13.77 -26.99
N GLY A 606 -8.38 -12.99 -27.58
CA GLY A 606 -9.75 -13.36 -27.82
C GLY A 606 -9.87 -14.72 -28.51
N THR A 607 -10.91 -15.46 -28.13
CA THR A 607 -11.34 -16.75 -28.68
C THR A 607 -11.91 -16.64 -30.10
N ASP A 608 -11.40 -15.73 -30.93
CA ASP A 608 -11.79 -15.59 -32.32
C ASP A 608 -10.87 -16.44 -33.21
N LYS A 609 -10.90 -17.75 -33.00
CA LYS A 609 -10.51 -18.73 -34.03
C LYS A 609 -11.77 -19.24 -34.72
N VAL A 610 -12.28 -18.46 -35.67
CA VAL A 610 -13.32 -18.89 -36.63
C VAL A 610 -12.73 -19.78 -37.75
N GLN A 611 -11.44 -20.11 -37.72
CA GLN A 611 -10.84 -21.07 -38.63
C GLN A 611 -9.99 -22.07 -37.85
N GLN A 612 -10.61 -23.18 -37.43
CA GLN A 612 -10.02 -24.52 -37.27
C GLN A 612 -10.91 -25.36 -36.34
N LEU A 613 -12.10 -25.73 -36.81
CA LEU A 613 -12.75 -26.98 -36.44
C LEU A 613 -13.60 -27.39 -37.65
N GLU A 614 -12.97 -28.10 -38.58
CA GLU A 614 -13.70 -28.88 -39.56
C GLU A 614 -14.55 -29.93 -38.81
N VAL A 615 -15.83 -29.90 -39.16
CA VAL A 615 -16.90 -30.90 -38.96
C VAL A 615 -16.47 -32.19 -38.25
N LYS A 616 -16.93 -32.37 -37.00
CA LYS A 616 -17.49 -33.64 -36.49
C LYS A 616 -18.37 -33.40 -35.26
N ASP A 617 -19.65 -33.75 -35.43
CA ASP A 617 -20.71 -33.99 -34.44
C ASP A 617 -21.11 -32.90 -33.45
N LYS A 618 -21.95 -31.95 -33.91
CA LYS A 618 -22.79 -31.14 -33.02
C LYS A 618 -23.97 -31.97 -32.50
N LYS A 619 -23.97 -32.30 -31.21
CA LYS A 619 -25.23 -32.62 -30.51
C LYS A 619 -26.03 -31.30 -30.32
N PRO A 620 -27.34 -31.27 -30.58
CA PRO A 620 -28.14 -30.08 -30.35
C PRO A 620 -28.15 -29.72 -28.86
N LEU A 621 -28.08 -28.42 -28.57
CA LEU A 621 -28.23 -27.90 -27.21
C LEU A 621 -29.61 -28.31 -26.64
N PRO A 622 -29.69 -28.75 -25.37
CA PRO A 622 -30.96 -29.13 -24.77
C PRO A 622 -31.88 -27.92 -24.69
N VAL A 623 -33.11 -28.08 -25.18
CA VAL A 623 -34.18 -27.07 -25.07
C VAL A 623 -34.52 -26.88 -23.59
N PRO A 624 -34.57 -25.64 -23.07
CA PRO A 624 -34.89 -25.40 -21.67
C PRO A 624 -36.29 -25.92 -21.35
N GLY A 625 -36.43 -26.60 -20.21
CA GLY A 625 -37.72 -27.13 -19.78
C GLY A 625 -38.71 -26.02 -19.37
N PRO A 626 -40.02 -26.32 -19.29
CA PRO A 626 -41.05 -25.33 -18.94
C PRO A 626 -40.78 -24.56 -17.63
N ALA A 627 -40.13 -25.20 -16.64
CA ALA A 627 -39.75 -24.57 -15.38
C ALA A 627 -38.63 -23.52 -15.54
N GLN A 628 -37.68 -23.75 -16.45
CA GLN A 628 -36.61 -22.80 -16.74
C GLN A 628 -37.14 -21.60 -17.54
N ILE A 629 -38.08 -21.86 -18.47
CA ILE A 629 -38.77 -20.81 -19.22
C ILE A 629 -39.63 -19.95 -18.27
N ALA A 630 -40.36 -20.57 -17.33
CA ALA A 630 -41.17 -19.86 -16.34
C ALA A 630 -40.32 -19.06 -15.35
N ALA A 631 -39.16 -19.57 -14.93
CA ALA A 631 -38.23 -18.85 -14.07
C ALA A 631 -37.60 -17.65 -14.80
N ALA A 632 -37.22 -17.81 -16.06
CA ALA A 632 -36.71 -16.72 -16.90
C ALA A 632 -37.77 -15.64 -17.16
N SER A 633 -39.03 -16.04 -17.42
CA SER A 633 -40.16 -15.11 -17.59
C SER A 633 -40.46 -14.31 -16.31
N ARG A 634 -40.39 -14.95 -15.13
CA ARG A 634 -40.55 -14.26 -13.84
C ARG A 634 -39.44 -13.27 -13.50
N LEU A 635 -38.19 -13.60 -13.88
CA LEU A 635 -37.05 -12.70 -13.75
C LEU A 635 -37.18 -11.49 -14.69
N MET A 636 -37.66 -11.71 -15.91
CA MET A 636 -37.91 -10.65 -16.90
C MET A 636 -39.05 -9.70 -16.49
N MET A 637 -40.02 -10.19 -15.69
CA MET A 637 -41.11 -9.37 -15.13
C MET A 637 -40.78 -8.76 -13.75
N GLY A 638 -39.52 -8.81 -13.30
CA GLY A 638 -39.06 -8.04 -12.13
C GLY A 638 -39.51 -8.56 -10.76
N HIS A 639 -39.99 -9.80 -10.66
CA HIS A 639 -40.36 -10.38 -9.38
C HIS A 639 -39.13 -10.90 -8.62
N SER A 640 -38.72 -10.16 -7.57
CA SER A 640 -37.69 -10.60 -6.62
C SER A 640 -38.18 -11.76 -5.75
N SER A 641 -37.30 -12.72 -5.47
CA SER A 641 -37.58 -13.94 -4.72
C SER A 641 -37.81 -13.66 -3.22
N GLN A 642 -39.00 -13.19 -2.88
CA GLN A 642 -39.49 -13.27 -1.49
C GLN A 642 -40.14 -14.64 -1.24
N LYS A 643 -39.74 -15.26 -0.13
CA LYS A 643 -40.26 -16.54 0.38
C LYS A 643 -41.78 -16.44 0.57
N LEU A 644 -42.53 -17.16 -0.26
CA LEU A 644 -43.90 -17.56 0.03
C LEU A 644 -43.90 -19.09 0.19
N SER A 645 -44.32 -19.54 1.37
CA SER A 645 -44.54 -20.95 1.71
C SER A 645 -45.68 -21.50 0.86
N VAL A 646 -45.34 -22.18 -0.24
CA VAL A 646 -46.30 -22.97 -0.98
C VAL A 646 -46.35 -24.36 -0.36
N LEU A 647 -47.50 -24.72 0.21
CA LEU A 647 -47.82 -26.06 0.69
C LEU A 647 -47.64 -27.06 -0.47
N VAL A 648 -46.82 -28.08 -0.24
CA VAL A 648 -46.65 -29.20 -1.16
C VAL A 648 -47.97 -29.98 -1.22
N PRO A 649 -48.56 -30.25 -2.40
CA PRO A 649 -49.74 -31.08 -2.51
C PRO A 649 -49.43 -32.50 -2.03
N THR A 650 -50.22 -32.97 -1.06
CA THR A 650 -50.20 -34.36 -0.57
C THR A 650 -50.46 -35.34 -1.72
N ARG A 651 -49.64 -36.39 -1.78
CA ARG A 651 -49.74 -37.48 -2.74
C ARG A 651 -51.02 -38.30 -2.46
N PRO A 652 -51.85 -38.64 -3.47
CA PRO A 652 -52.93 -39.60 -3.28
C PRO A 652 -52.36 -40.99 -3.00
N SER A 653 -53.03 -41.71 -2.10
CA SER A 653 -52.79 -43.09 -1.69
C SER A 653 -52.81 -44.07 -2.86
N SER A 654 -51.82 -44.95 -2.93
CA SER A 654 -51.73 -46.05 -3.89
C SER A 654 -52.59 -47.25 -3.46
N GLN A 655 -53.50 -47.69 -4.32
CA GLN A 655 -54.01 -49.06 -4.36
C GLN A 655 -53.46 -49.74 -5.63
N ASN A 656 -52.88 -50.94 -5.45
CA ASN A 656 -52.70 -52.08 -6.37
C ASN A 656 -52.10 -51.82 -7.78
N SER A 657 -51.29 -52.64 -8.43
CA SER A 657 -50.59 -53.91 -8.17
C SER A 657 -49.71 -54.18 -9.42
N THR A 658 -48.67 -55.02 -9.26
CA THR A 658 -47.97 -55.85 -10.28
C THR A 658 -47.00 -55.25 -11.33
N ALA A 659 -45.83 -55.89 -11.37
CA ALA A 659 -44.86 -56.11 -12.47
C ALA A 659 -43.64 -55.16 -12.64
N ASN A 660 -42.45 -55.77 -12.45
CA ASN A 660 -41.07 -55.36 -12.81
C ASN A 660 -40.85 -55.43 -14.35
N PRO A 661 -39.72 -54.97 -14.97
CA PRO A 661 -38.43 -54.51 -14.41
C PRO A 661 -37.80 -53.26 -15.10
N ALA A 662 -36.55 -52.94 -14.72
CA ALA A 662 -35.56 -51.98 -15.30
C ALA A 662 -35.47 -50.58 -14.66
N LYS A 663 -34.85 -50.51 -13.48
CA LYS A 663 -34.40 -49.25 -12.85
C LYS A 663 -33.12 -48.72 -13.55
N LYS A 664 -33.25 -47.63 -14.30
CA LYS A 664 -32.21 -46.59 -14.38
C LYS A 664 -32.36 -45.70 -13.14
N ALA A 665 -31.34 -45.62 -12.30
CA ALA A 665 -31.31 -44.70 -11.16
C ALA A 665 -31.01 -43.27 -11.63
N PRO A 666 -31.78 -42.24 -11.22
CA PRO A 666 -31.42 -40.85 -11.43
C PRO A 666 -30.65 -40.27 -10.23
N VAL A 667 -29.56 -39.57 -10.54
CA VAL A 667 -28.98 -38.43 -9.79
C VAL A 667 -28.54 -38.70 -8.34
N GLN A 668 -27.32 -39.22 -8.19
CA GLN A 668 -26.60 -39.24 -6.91
C GLN A 668 -25.23 -38.51 -6.95
N TYR A 669 -24.94 -37.77 -8.03
CA TYR A 669 -23.67 -37.05 -8.18
C TYR A 669 -23.53 -35.84 -7.24
N GLY A 670 -24.64 -35.17 -6.91
CA GLY A 670 -24.62 -33.95 -6.09
C GLY A 670 -24.41 -34.20 -4.60
N LEU A 671 -24.78 -35.39 -4.11
CA LEU A 671 -24.58 -35.80 -2.72
C LEU A 671 -23.16 -36.33 -2.50
N GLU A 672 -22.67 -37.20 -3.39
CA GLU A 672 -21.28 -37.69 -3.32
C GLU A 672 -20.25 -36.56 -3.45
N TYR A 673 -20.51 -35.55 -4.28
CA TYR A 673 -19.60 -34.39 -4.39
C TYR A 673 -19.59 -33.51 -3.13
N ARG A 674 -20.74 -33.35 -2.46
CA ARG A 674 -20.82 -32.63 -1.18
C ARG A 674 -20.15 -33.40 -0.05
N GLU A 675 -20.35 -34.70 0.01
CA GLU A 675 -19.74 -35.59 1.01
C GLU A 675 -18.21 -35.67 0.84
N ARG A 676 -17.73 -35.60 -0.40
CA ARG A 676 -16.29 -35.50 -0.73
C ARG A 676 -15.66 -34.15 -0.33
N LEU A 677 -16.44 -33.07 -0.36
CA LEU A 677 -15.99 -31.75 0.10
C LEU A 677 -16.02 -31.62 1.63
N GLU A 678 -16.97 -32.27 2.31
CA GLU A 678 -17.05 -32.30 3.77
C GLU A 678 -15.95 -33.19 4.38
N THR A 679 -15.61 -34.31 3.75
CA THR A 679 -14.48 -35.17 4.17
C THR A 679 -13.10 -34.52 3.95
N MET A 680 -12.97 -33.54 3.05
CA MET A 680 -11.74 -32.75 2.87
C MET A 680 -11.60 -31.60 3.87
N LYS A 681 -12.70 -31.10 4.46
CA LYS A 681 -12.66 -29.99 5.43
C LYS A 681 -12.24 -30.40 6.84
N ASN A 682 -12.34 -31.69 7.18
CA ASN A 682 -12.11 -32.20 8.54
C ASN A 682 -10.84 -33.04 8.71
N LYS A 683 -9.85 -32.94 7.81
CA LYS A 683 -8.52 -33.52 8.08
C LYS A 683 -7.67 -32.53 8.88
N PRO A 684 -7.25 -32.86 10.12
CA PRO A 684 -6.28 -32.05 10.84
C PRO A 684 -4.98 -32.02 10.06
N THR A 685 -4.43 -30.81 9.89
CA THR A 685 -3.06 -30.63 9.40
C THR A 685 -2.13 -31.27 10.42
N ILE A 686 -1.56 -32.43 10.09
CA ILE A 686 -0.65 -33.15 10.99
C ILE A 686 0.58 -32.27 11.24
N ALA A 687 0.73 -31.84 12.50
CA ALA A 687 1.97 -31.35 13.05
C ALA A 687 2.97 -32.52 13.23
N MET A 688 4.25 -32.21 13.09
CA MET A 688 5.40 -33.12 13.16
C MET A 688 5.32 -34.23 14.22
N THR A 689 5.86 -35.42 13.93
CA THR A 689 6.93 -36.07 14.71
C THR A 689 7.39 -37.38 14.07
N GLN A 690 8.72 -37.59 14.06
CA GLN A 690 9.46 -38.87 13.94
C GLN A 690 9.04 -39.87 12.85
N ILE A 691 9.86 -39.98 11.80
CA ILE A 691 10.13 -41.29 11.18
C ILE A 691 11.65 -41.44 11.02
N THR A 692 12.10 -42.52 11.61
CA THR A 692 13.43 -43.11 11.77
C THR A 692 14.12 -43.42 10.44
N PHE A 693 15.43 -43.22 10.42
CA PHE A 693 16.34 -43.89 9.48
C PHE A 693 16.33 -45.39 9.77
N GLY A 694 15.93 -46.20 8.81
CA GLY A 694 16.17 -47.64 8.78
C GLY A 694 17.16 -47.95 7.65
N GLY A 695 18.34 -48.45 8.01
CA GLY A 695 19.41 -48.79 7.08
C GLY A 695 19.37 -50.21 6.52
N PHE A 696 20.36 -50.43 5.66
CA PHE A 696 20.94 -51.68 5.13
C PHE A 696 20.10 -52.58 4.22
N GLY A 697 20.65 -52.75 3.02
CA GLY A 697 20.26 -53.64 1.92
C GLY A 697 21.04 -53.24 0.69
#